data_AF-A0A2N0HSN0-F1
#
_entry.id   AF-A0A2N0HSN0-F1
#
_cell.length_a   1.000
_cell.length_b   1.000
_cell.length_c   1.000
_cell.angle_alpha   90.00
_cell.angle_beta   90.00
_cell.angle_gamma   90.00
#
_symmetry.space_group_name_H-M   'P 1'
#
loop_
_entity.id
_entity.type
_entity.pdbx_description
1 polymer ?
#
loop_
_entity_poly.entity_id
_entity_poly.type
_entity_poly.pdbx_seq_one_letter_code
_entity_poly.pdbx_strand_id
1 'polypeptide(L)'
;MKPHSRPVLRPLPILLSLGLAACGSNYAITPSTTGQVIGSYYENAQVCLESATAKLTCDSASTAVRTVADGSYTLDGKGAVLVTVGTDAIRHEAIGDAGTKVTQKLLLRAPAGHSAFVSALSTELAQVMDGNGGDFASASGKLAARIGVSEAGLASDFNKASGDELAKLKAENASVTALIASASAQAAPADALAALNSSLALNNIQTIVVIYAENRGFDNLYGLFPGANGVPGVNPTSTSSYVPQKDIDGSTLPVLPPTWGGMTAAGQSTVITQAQSANLPNKPFQIDDANSPLYLPQSVITRDLVHRFYNNQMQINGGANDKFAAYSDAGGLSMGYYDGSKMQLWDIAKQYALADNLFIGAFGGSFLTHQYLICACAPTYPNADTSVAKGSIAKIDVDANGNFLHLTPSATAPTTVLNGAPAYANDGALTPADSTGMFYAVNTMQPPFQPSSNAPASADSSKLFADTGKANTLPPQTQTNIGDLLSGKNIDWAWYAGAWKDTTALATASARAGSFPNPPNFQFHHQPFNYFANMDPVKAPAYRAAHLRDFDSQFLADASAGKLPPVTFYKPQGNLNQHAGYASVADGDAHIAGVIAQLKKSPQWKNMLVIVTYDENGGFYDHAAPPKGDRWGPGTRVPAILVSPYVKKGLVDHTQYDSASILRAITHRFSLPVLDGLSTRDKALVANGGKPMGDFSAALALVPQE
;
A
#
# COMPACT_ATOMS: atom_id res chain seq x y z
N MET A 1 25.94 24.44 -50.72
CA MET A 1 26.83 24.78 -51.85
C MET A 1 28.17 25.26 -51.28
N LYS A 2 29.31 24.88 -51.88
CA LYS A 2 30.60 25.61 -51.78
C LYS A 2 30.52 26.90 -52.64
N PRO A 3 31.43 27.91 -52.59
CA PRO A 3 32.80 27.93 -52.04
C PRO A 3 32.91 28.86 -50.79
N HIS A 4 34.04 29.41 -50.31
CA HIS A 4 35.44 29.50 -50.78
C HIS A 4 36.44 29.47 -49.60
N SER A 5 37.74 29.59 -49.89
CA SER A 5 38.86 29.70 -48.94
C SER A 5 39.92 30.70 -49.44
N ARG A 6 40.67 31.34 -48.54
CA ARG A 6 41.88 32.15 -48.85
C ARG A 6 42.94 32.03 -47.73
N PRO A 7 44.24 31.84 -48.03
CA PRO A 7 45.34 31.82 -47.06
C PRO A 7 46.27 33.04 -47.15
N VAL A 8 46.99 33.39 -46.07
CA VAL A 8 48.03 34.46 -46.07
C VAL A 8 49.20 34.16 -45.11
N LEU A 9 50.41 34.02 -45.71
CA LEU A 9 51.81 34.22 -45.26
C LEU A 9 52.42 33.67 -43.94
N ARG A 10 53.73 33.35 -44.05
CA ARG A 10 54.76 33.19 -42.98
C ARG A 10 55.63 34.47 -42.88
N PRO A 11 56.43 34.64 -41.81
CA PRO A 11 57.88 34.38 -41.96
C PRO A 11 58.60 33.73 -40.74
N LEU A 12 59.84 33.28 -40.98
CA LEU A 12 60.89 32.86 -40.02
C LEU A 12 61.78 34.09 -39.66
N PRO A 13 62.86 34.01 -38.82
CA PRO A 13 63.24 33.06 -37.74
C PRO A 13 63.70 33.79 -36.45
N ILE A 14 64.26 33.06 -35.44
CA ILE A 14 65.60 33.31 -34.82
C ILE A 14 65.84 32.34 -33.64
N LEU A 15 67.11 32.00 -33.41
CA LEU A 15 67.61 31.06 -32.42
C LEU A 15 67.52 31.59 -30.97
N LEU A 16 67.42 30.68 -29.99
CA LEU A 16 68.55 30.44 -29.08
C LEU A 16 68.50 29.05 -28.42
N SER A 17 69.69 28.55 -28.09
CA SER A 17 69.97 27.23 -27.53
C SER A 17 69.74 27.14 -26.02
N LEU A 18 69.32 25.97 -25.53
CA LEU A 18 69.98 25.25 -24.41
C LEU A 18 69.36 23.86 -24.24
N GLY A 19 69.98 22.87 -24.90
CA GLY A 19 69.67 21.47 -24.64
C GLY A 19 70.35 20.99 -23.36
N LEU A 20 69.70 21.13 -22.21
CA LEU A 20 70.01 20.29 -21.05
C LEU A 20 69.21 19.01 -21.14
N ALA A 21 69.90 17.88 -21.12
CA ALA A 21 69.27 16.59 -20.89
C ALA A 21 68.79 16.52 -19.43
N ALA A 22 67.49 16.72 -19.22
CA ALA A 22 66.83 16.36 -17.97
C ALA A 22 66.16 14.98 -18.16
N CYS A 23 66.48 14.03 -17.29
CA CYS A 23 65.80 12.74 -17.25
C CYS A 23 64.34 12.97 -16.84
N GLY A 24 63.43 12.96 -17.81
CA GLY A 24 62.00 13.00 -17.58
C GLY A 24 61.53 11.69 -17.00
N SER A 25 61.57 11.56 -15.66
CA SER A 25 60.84 10.52 -14.95
C SER A 25 59.35 10.67 -15.30
N ASN A 26 58.81 9.73 -16.08
CA ASN A 26 57.37 9.62 -16.31
C ASN A 26 56.68 9.23 -15.00
N TYR A 27 56.50 10.20 -14.11
CA TYR A 27 55.51 10.11 -13.04
C TYR A 27 54.14 10.08 -13.71
N ALA A 28 53.63 8.88 -13.98
CA ALA A 28 52.22 8.68 -14.22
C ALA A 28 51.50 9.15 -12.96
N ILE A 29 50.94 10.37 -12.99
CA ILE A 29 50.10 10.89 -11.92
C ILE A 29 48.84 10.03 -11.93
N THR A 30 48.78 9.04 -11.02
CA THR A 30 47.55 8.30 -10.75
C THR A 30 46.48 9.36 -10.44
N PRO A 31 45.37 9.41 -11.21
CA PRO A 31 44.33 10.39 -10.93
C PRO A 31 43.80 10.17 -9.52
N SER A 32 43.81 11.17 -8.65
CA SER A 32 43.34 11.05 -7.27
C SER A 32 41.98 11.72 -7.07
N THR A 33 41.29 11.29 -6.02
CA THR A 33 40.01 11.84 -5.57
C THR A 33 40.14 12.28 -4.11
N THR A 34 40.01 13.57 -3.85
CA THR A 34 40.12 14.18 -2.52
C THR A 34 38.78 14.75 -2.07
N GLY A 35 38.47 14.67 -0.78
CA GLY A 35 37.27 15.29 -0.23
C GLY A 35 37.21 15.25 1.29
N GLN A 36 36.06 15.62 1.82
CA GLN A 36 35.80 15.70 3.25
C GLN A 36 34.43 15.06 3.58
N VAL A 37 34.36 14.28 4.65
CA VAL A 37 33.08 13.75 5.17
C VAL A 37 32.48 14.78 6.12
N ILE A 38 31.28 15.30 5.81
CA ILE A 38 30.67 16.47 6.45
C ILE A 38 29.23 16.22 6.93
N GLY A 39 28.55 17.28 7.39
CA GLY A 39 27.33 17.22 8.22
C GLY A 39 27.66 16.96 9.70
N SER A 40 28.71 16.21 9.93
CA SER A 40 29.63 16.28 11.07
C SER A 40 30.98 15.78 10.55
N TYR A 41 32.10 16.19 11.13
CA TYR A 41 33.39 15.65 10.67
C TYR A 41 33.61 14.27 11.29
N TYR A 42 33.75 13.25 10.46
CA TYR A 42 33.92 11.87 10.93
C TYR A 42 35.38 11.46 10.82
N GLU A 43 36.07 11.30 11.95
CA GLU A 43 37.40 10.68 12.05
C GLU A 43 37.30 9.16 11.94
N ASN A 44 38.29 8.53 11.31
CA ASN A 44 38.40 7.07 11.19
C ASN A 44 37.21 6.42 10.45
N ALA A 45 36.47 7.16 9.62
CA ALA A 45 35.52 6.58 8.67
C ALA A 45 36.28 5.94 7.50
N GLN A 46 35.83 4.78 7.02
CA GLN A 46 36.44 4.09 5.88
C GLN A 46 35.91 4.66 4.57
N VAL A 47 36.80 5.03 3.65
CA VAL A 47 36.47 5.62 2.34
C VAL A 47 37.04 4.72 1.23
N CYS A 48 36.27 4.49 0.17
CA CYS A 48 36.69 3.77 -1.03
C CYS A 48 35.93 4.27 -2.26
N LEU A 49 36.36 3.89 -3.47
CA LEU A 49 35.51 4.03 -4.66
C LEU A 49 34.37 3.00 -4.59
N GLU A 50 33.15 3.43 -4.90
CA GLU A 50 31.97 2.56 -4.96
C GLU A 50 32.01 1.68 -6.22
N SER A 51 31.68 0.39 -6.08
CA SER A 51 31.52 -0.52 -7.20
C SER A 51 30.39 -0.08 -8.14
N ALA A 52 30.69 0.01 -9.43
CA ALA A 52 29.72 0.37 -10.47
C ALA A 52 28.60 -0.68 -10.63
N THR A 53 28.85 -1.94 -10.26
CA THR A 53 27.90 -3.06 -10.41
C THR A 53 27.21 -3.46 -9.10
N ALA A 54 27.78 -3.10 -7.95
CA ALA A 54 27.25 -3.42 -6.63
C ALA A 54 27.30 -2.18 -5.73
N LYS A 55 26.28 -1.32 -5.82
CA LYS A 55 26.16 -0.12 -4.97
C LYS A 55 26.24 -0.47 -3.47
N LEU A 56 26.71 0.47 -2.64
CA LEU A 56 27.03 0.24 -1.23
C LEU A 56 28.11 -0.83 -0.97
N THR A 57 28.95 -1.14 -1.98
CA THR A 57 30.18 -1.94 -1.82
C THR A 57 31.39 -1.19 -2.38
N CYS A 58 32.58 -1.41 -1.80
CA CYS A 58 33.82 -0.91 -2.38
C CYS A 58 34.14 -1.67 -3.68
N ASP A 59 34.67 -0.97 -4.68
CA ASP A 59 35.29 -1.61 -5.83
C ASP A 59 36.51 -2.44 -5.37
N SER A 60 36.60 -3.69 -5.83
CA SER A 60 37.73 -4.59 -5.60
C SER A 60 39.10 -4.05 -6.04
N ALA A 61 39.13 -3.11 -6.98
CA ALA A 61 40.33 -2.41 -7.43
C ALA A 61 40.67 -1.16 -6.60
N SER A 62 39.78 -0.74 -5.68
CA SER A 62 39.99 0.43 -4.82
C SER A 62 40.65 0.04 -3.50
N THR A 63 41.80 0.64 -3.21
CA THR A 63 42.35 0.62 -1.86
C THR A 63 41.54 1.54 -0.96
N ALA A 64 40.99 1.01 0.13
CA ALA A 64 40.26 1.80 1.11
C ALA A 64 41.20 2.59 2.02
N VAL A 65 40.83 3.83 2.35
CA VAL A 65 41.56 4.71 3.28
C VAL A 65 40.69 5.05 4.50
N ARG A 66 41.28 5.70 5.50
CA ARG A 66 40.58 6.24 6.67
C ARG A 66 40.65 7.76 6.68
N THR A 67 39.56 8.41 7.08
CA THR A 67 39.54 9.86 7.31
C THR A 67 40.34 10.26 8.56
N VAL A 68 40.89 11.47 8.55
CA VAL A 68 41.49 12.11 9.74
C VAL A 68 40.44 12.94 10.51
N ALA A 69 40.83 13.63 11.59
CA ALA A 69 39.91 14.29 12.53
C ALA A 69 39.00 15.37 11.89
N ASP A 70 39.45 16.04 10.83
CA ASP A 70 38.61 16.97 10.05
C ASP A 70 37.74 16.28 8.99
N GLY A 71 37.69 14.94 8.97
CA GLY A 71 36.94 14.16 7.98
C GLY A 71 37.57 14.12 6.58
N SER A 72 38.76 14.70 6.37
CA SER A 72 39.40 14.71 5.04
C SER A 72 39.96 13.33 4.65
N TYR A 73 39.99 13.06 3.34
CA TYR A 73 40.52 11.83 2.75
C TYR A 73 41.18 12.09 1.37
N THR A 74 41.98 11.14 0.92
CA THR A 74 42.52 11.07 -0.44
C THR A 74 42.52 9.63 -0.92
N LEU A 75 41.91 9.37 -2.07
CA LEU A 75 41.84 8.07 -2.74
C LEU A 75 42.64 8.11 -4.04
N ASP A 76 43.25 6.97 -4.39
CA ASP A 76 43.72 6.72 -5.75
C ASP A 76 42.54 6.31 -6.65
N GLY A 77 42.53 6.83 -7.87
CA GLY A 77 41.48 6.62 -8.88
C GLY A 77 40.42 7.72 -8.92
N LYS A 78 39.45 7.52 -9.82
CA LYS A 78 38.26 8.36 -10.00
C LYS A 78 37.03 7.48 -10.10
N GLY A 79 35.97 7.85 -9.41
CA GLY A 79 34.69 7.12 -9.39
C GLY A 79 33.72 7.77 -8.42
N ALA A 80 32.55 7.15 -8.24
CA ALA A 80 31.68 7.46 -7.11
C ALA A 80 32.38 7.04 -5.81
N VAL A 81 32.10 7.72 -4.71
CA VAL A 81 32.75 7.46 -3.41
C VAL A 81 31.74 6.85 -2.44
N LEU A 82 32.16 5.79 -1.75
CA LEU A 82 31.45 5.17 -0.64
C LEU A 82 32.23 5.44 0.66
N VAL A 83 31.51 5.89 1.69
CA VAL A 83 32.03 6.09 3.04
C VAL A 83 31.25 5.21 4.00
N THR A 84 31.95 4.34 4.71
CA THR A 84 31.41 3.57 5.83
C THR A 84 31.87 4.19 7.14
N VAL A 85 30.95 4.83 7.85
CA VAL A 85 31.16 5.29 9.22
C VAL A 85 30.80 4.12 10.15
N GLY A 86 31.81 3.48 10.74
CA GLY A 86 31.62 2.43 11.75
C GLY A 86 31.51 2.98 13.16
N THR A 87 31.21 2.12 14.14
CA THR A 87 31.19 2.49 15.57
C THR A 87 32.59 2.72 16.16
N ASP A 88 33.63 2.40 15.40
CA ASP A 88 35.03 2.76 15.65
C ASP A 88 35.35 4.22 15.28
N ALA A 89 34.53 4.87 14.45
CA ALA A 89 34.69 6.28 14.06
C ALA A 89 34.38 7.25 15.22
N ILE A 90 34.89 8.48 15.10
CA ILE A 90 34.62 9.59 16.03
C ILE A 90 33.93 10.71 15.24
N ARG A 91 32.88 11.29 15.81
CA ARG A 91 32.08 12.37 15.23
C ARG A 91 32.39 13.68 15.95
N HIS A 92 32.88 14.66 15.21
CA HIS A 92 33.15 16.02 15.65
C HIS A 92 32.07 16.98 15.11
N GLU A 93 31.57 17.86 15.98
CA GLU A 93 30.68 18.97 15.60
C GLU A 93 31.50 20.15 15.04
N ALA A 94 32.70 20.35 15.58
CA ALA A 94 33.67 21.34 15.16
C ALA A 94 35.09 20.75 15.10
N ILE A 95 35.88 21.20 14.12
CA ILE A 95 37.28 20.76 13.97
C ILE A 95 38.06 21.12 15.25
N GLY A 96 38.64 20.11 15.89
CA GLY A 96 39.40 20.26 17.14
C GLY A 96 38.58 20.15 18.43
N ASP A 97 37.29 19.78 18.37
CA ASP A 97 36.55 19.36 19.55
C ASP A 97 36.97 17.96 20.04
N ALA A 98 36.50 17.55 21.23
CA ALA A 98 36.87 16.26 21.83
C ALA A 98 36.27 15.03 21.12
N GLY A 99 35.32 15.23 20.19
CA GLY A 99 34.62 14.19 19.48
C GLY A 99 33.62 13.40 20.34
N THR A 100 32.76 12.65 19.64
CA THR A 100 31.79 11.71 20.24
C THR A 100 31.86 10.38 19.49
N LYS A 101 31.72 9.24 20.19
CA LYS A 101 31.72 7.93 19.50
C LYS A 101 30.47 7.75 18.68
N VAL A 102 30.63 7.26 17.45
CA VAL A 102 29.51 6.90 16.58
C VAL A 102 28.82 5.65 17.13
N THR A 103 27.50 5.72 17.31
CA THR A 103 26.69 4.64 17.90
C THR A 103 25.94 3.79 16.87
N GLN A 104 25.79 4.29 15.65
CA GLN A 104 25.10 3.61 14.55
C GLN A 104 25.93 3.71 13.26
N LYS A 105 26.00 2.61 12.51
CA LYS A 105 26.71 2.57 11.23
C LYS A 105 26.03 3.50 10.22
N LEU A 106 26.81 4.26 9.46
CA LEU A 106 26.32 5.02 8.30
C LEU A 106 27.00 4.55 7.02
N LEU A 107 26.24 4.47 5.94
CA LEU A 107 26.71 4.23 4.57
C LEU A 107 26.41 5.49 3.74
N LEU A 108 27.41 6.37 3.63
CA LEU A 108 27.30 7.63 2.87
C LEU A 108 27.88 7.46 1.47
N ARG A 109 27.31 8.14 0.48
CA ARG A 109 27.71 8.07 -0.94
C ARG A 109 27.94 9.47 -1.50
N ALA A 110 28.77 9.59 -2.53
CA ALA A 110 28.83 10.78 -3.38
C ALA A 110 29.01 10.42 -4.86
N PRO A 111 28.36 11.13 -5.81
CA PRO A 111 28.52 10.88 -7.24
C PRO A 111 29.96 11.06 -7.75
N ALA A 112 30.29 10.37 -8.84
CA ALA A 112 31.57 10.49 -9.49
C ALA A 112 31.83 11.94 -9.94
N GLY A 113 32.98 12.51 -9.57
CA GLY A 113 33.32 13.91 -9.85
C GLY A 113 32.71 14.94 -8.90
N HIS A 114 31.82 14.52 -7.98
CA HIS A 114 31.12 15.39 -7.02
C HIS A 114 31.33 14.95 -5.56
N SER A 115 32.50 14.37 -5.26
CA SER A 115 32.84 13.78 -3.97
C SER A 115 33.63 14.70 -3.03
N ALA A 116 33.80 15.98 -3.39
CA ALA A 116 34.50 16.98 -2.56
C ALA A 116 33.93 17.05 -1.14
N PHE A 117 32.61 16.85 -1.01
CA PHE A 117 31.91 16.72 0.25
C PHE A 117 31.03 15.47 0.24
N VAL A 118 31.19 14.59 1.22
CA VAL A 118 30.39 13.37 1.40
C VAL A 118 29.54 13.51 2.66
N SER A 119 28.23 13.38 2.54
CA SER A 119 27.26 13.61 3.61
C SER A 119 25.95 12.84 3.36
N ALA A 120 24.95 13.03 4.21
CA ALA A 120 23.62 12.48 3.94
C ALA A 120 22.99 13.13 2.70
N LEU A 121 23.26 14.43 2.45
CA LEU A 121 22.77 15.15 1.26
C LEU A 121 23.40 14.63 -0.04
N SER A 122 24.72 14.38 -0.07
CA SER A 122 25.36 13.78 -1.25
C SER A 122 24.89 12.34 -1.49
N THR A 123 24.49 11.64 -0.41
CA THR A 123 23.94 10.29 -0.49
C THR A 123 22.55 10.30 -1.10
N GLU A 124 21.68 11.21 -0.68
CA GLU A 124 20.38 11.41 -1.31
C GLU A 124 20.53 11.82 -2.78
N LEU A 125 21.41 12.78 -3.08
CA LEU A 125 21.71 13.21 -4.44
C LEU A 125 22.16 12.04 -5.33
N ALA A 126 22.99 11.14 -4.79
CA ALA A 126 23.39 9.91 -5.49
C ALA A 126 22.19 8.99 -5.78
N GLN A 127 21.19 8.88 -4.90
CA GLN A 127 19.97 8.11 -5.17
C GLN A 127 19.06 8.78 -6.20
N VAL A 128 18.89 10.11 -6.14
CA VAL A 128 18.13 10.86 -7.17
C VAL A 128 18.78 10.69 -8.55
N MET A 129 20.11 10.69 -8.59
CA MET A 129 20.89 10.52 -9.82
C MET A 129 20.89 9.05 -10.32
N ASP A 130 20.98 8.06 -9.43
CA ASP A 130 20.80 6.65 -9.82
C ASP A 130 19.38 6.41 -10.41
N GLY A 131 18.36 7.10 -9.88
CA GLY A 131 16.98 7.03 -10.36
C GLY A 131 16.67 7.79 -11.66
N ASN A 132 17.56 8.67 -12.14
CA ASN A 132 17.35 9.45 -13.37
C ASN A 132 18.28 9.07 -14.55
N GLY A 133 19.04 7.97 -14.40
CA GLY A 133 19.97 7.49 -15.42
C GLY A 133 21.36 8.11 -15.38
N GLY A 134 21.75 8.76 -14.28
CA GLY A 134 23.09 9.31 -14.08
C GLY A 134 23.23 10.81 -14.38
N ASP A 135 22.13 11.54 -14.63
CA ASP A 135 22.16 12.97 -14.92
C ASP A 135 22.27 13.79 -13.63
N PHE A 136 23.51 14.16 -13.28
CA PHE A 136 23.81 14.99 -12.13
C PHE A 136 23.10 16.36 -12.15
N ALA A 137 23.02 17.04 -13.30
CA ALA A 137 22.45 18.38 -13.38
C ALA A 137 20.93 18.35 -13.13
N SER A 138 20.23 17.40 -13.73
CA SER A 138 18.81 17.15 -13.47
C SER A 138 18.55 16.71 -12.03
N ALA A 139 19.42 15.88 -11.44
CA ALA A 139 19.29 15.43 -10.06
C ALA A 139 19.51 16.58 -9.06
N SER A 140 20.60 17.34 -9.23
CA SER A 140 21.00 18.48 -8.40
C SER A 140 19.93 19.57 -8.40
N GLY A 141 19.51 20.04 -9.59
CA GLY A 141 18.47 21.08 -9.71
C GLY A 141 17.13 20.68 -9.10
N LYS A 142 16.68 19.42 -9.30
CA LYS A 142 15.43 18.93 -8.70
C LYS A 142 15.52 18.76 -7.18
N LEU A 143 16.65 18.27 -6.67
CA LEU A 143 16.84 18.11 -5.22
C LEU A 143 16.95 19.48 -4.52
N ALA A 144 17.69 20.42 -5.10
CA ALA A 144 17.80 21.80 -4.62
C ALA A 144 16.43 22.48 -4.56
N ALA A 145 15.62 22.33 -5.62
CA ALA A 145 14.25 22.83 -5.67
C ALA A 145 13.32 22.17 -4.64
N ARG A 146 13.44 20.85 -4.39
CA ARG A 146 12.66 20.12 -3.37
C ARG A 146 12.92 20.67 -1.96
N ILE A 147 14.20 20.86 -1.60
CA ILE A 147 14.63 21.33 -0.27
C ILE A 147 14.43 22.86 -0.14
N GLY A 148 14.41 23.60 -1.26
CA GLY A 148 14.28 25.06 -1.28
C GLY A 148 15.60 25.78 -0.99
N VAL A 149 16.68 25.28 -1.60
CA VAL A 149 18.08 25.73 -1.46
C VAL A 149 18.72 25.90 -2.85
N SER A 150 19.95 26.41 -2.92
CA SER A 150 20.73 26.46 -4.17
C SER A 150 21.48 25.16 -4.43
N GLU A 151 21.75 24.86 -5.71
CA GLU A 151 22.63 23.75 -6.11
C GLU A 151 24.06 23.91 -5.56
N ALA A 152 24.53 25.16 -5.46
CA ALA A 152 25.81 25.47 -4.82
C ALA A 152 25.81 25.10 -3.33
N GLY A 153 24.69 25.28 -2.62
CA GLY A 153 24.49 24.86 -1.24
C GLY A 153 24.66 23.36 -1.05
N LEU A 154 24.04 22.54 -1.92
CA LEU A 154 24.20 21.07 -1.92
C LEU A 154 25.65 20.61 -2.16
N ALA A 155 26.41 21.36 -2.96
CA ALA A 155 27.81 21.08 -3.30
C ALA A 155 28.83 21.79 -2.39
N SER A 156 28.40 22.33 -1.24
CA SER A 156 29.25 23.10 -0.32
C SER A 156 29.46 22.41 1.03
N ASP A 157 30.50 22.84 1.76
CA ASP A 157 30.59 22.56 3.19
C ASP A 157 29.56 23.40 3.96
N PHE A 158 28.35 22.87 4.07
CA PHE A 158 27.27 23.51 4.81
C PHE A 158 27.54 23.61 6.32
N ASN A 159 28.64 23.07 6.88
CA ASN A 159 29.06 23.45 8.23
C ASN A 159 29.51 24.91 8.30
N LYS A 160 29.94 25.50 7.18
CA LYS A 160 30.45 26.87 7.04
C LYS A 160 29.42 27.86 6.44
N ALA A 161 28.25 27.40 6.02
CA ALA A 161 27.17 28.24 5.50
C ALA A 161 26.47 29.02 6.64
N SER A 162 25.59 29.99 6.30
CA SER A 162 24.79 30.75 7.28
C SER A 162 23.42 31.14 6.72
N GLY A 163 22.45 31.44 7.61
CA GLY A 163 21.10 31.86 7.22
C GLY A 163 20.09 30.73 7.04
N ASP A 164 19.00 31.02 6.32
CA ASP A 164 17.87 30.09 6.09
C ASP A 164 18.28 28.84 5.29
N GLU A 165 19.15 29.01 4.28
CA GLU A 165 19.69 27.91 3.48
C GLU A 165 20.46 26.89 4.35
N LEU A 166 21.27 27.37 5.31
CA LEU A 166 21.93 26.51 6.30
C LEU A 166 20.91 25.71 7.11
N ALA A 167 19.84 26.35 7.59
CA ALA A 167 18.84 25.69 8.43
C ALA A 167 18.14 24.55 7.68
N LYS A 168 17.80 24.77 6.41
CA LYS A 168 17.23 23.74 5.51
C LYS A 168 18.22 22.60 5.24
N LEU A 169 19.46 22.91 4.85
CA LEU A 169 20.49 21.89 4.59
C LEU A 169 20.77 21.03 5.84
N LYS A 170 20.84 21.64 7.03
CA LYS A 170 21.04 20.90 8.29
C LYS A 170 19.82 20.07 8.67
N ALA A 171 18.60 20.58 8.49
CA ALA A 171 17.37 19.82 8.76
C ALA A 171 17.26 18.60 7.86
N GLU A 172 17.50 18.76 6.55
CA GLU A 172 17.46 17.65 5.60
C GLU A 172 18.60 16.65 5.86
N ASN A 173 19.82 17.12 6.10
CA ASN A 173 20.94 16.24 6.43
C ASN A 173 20.66 15.42 7.70
N ALA A 174 20.08 16.02 8.74
CA ALA A 174 19.71 15.30 9.96
C ALA A 174 18.61 14.26 9.69
N SER A 175 17.57 14.61 8.92
CA SER A 175 16.50 13.69 8.51
C SER A 175 17.08 12.49 7.75
N VAL A 176 17.83 12.74 6.67
CA VAL A 176 18.41 11.68 5.82
C VAL A 176 19.46 10.85 6.58
N THR A 177 20.23 11.43 7.51
CA THR A 177 21.17 10.66 8.36
C THR A 177 20.45 9.57 9.16
N ALA A 178 19.26 9.86 9.72
CA ALA A 178 18.48 8.88 10.47
C ALA A 178 17.94 7.74 9.57
N LEU A 179 17.57 8.06 8.32
CA LEU A 179 17.16 7.06 7.33
C LEU A 179 18.34 6.17 6.91
N ILE A 180 19.51 6.77 6.65
CA ILE A 180 20.75 6.04 6.34
C ILE A 180 21.15 5.13 7.50
N ALA A 181 21.09 5.59 8.75
CA ALA A 181 21.40 4.76 9.92
C ALA A 181 20.47 3.55 10.02
N SER A 182 19.17 3.77 9.81
CA SER A 182 18.14 2.71 9.85
C SER A 182 18.34 1.69 8.71
N ALA A 183 18.62 2.16 7.49
CA ALA A 183 18.90 1.30 6.35
C ALA A 183 20.25 0.55 6.49
N SER A 184 21.25 1.17 7.11
CA SER A 184 22.59 0.58 7.34
C SER A 184 22.60 -0.55 8.38
N ALA A 185 21.48 -0.78 9.08
CA ALA A 185 21.27 -1.93 9.96
C ALA A 185 20.99 -3.24 9.18
N GLN A 186 20.64 -3.17 7.89
CA GLN A 186 20.44 -4.35 7.06
C GLN A 186 21.76 -5.10 6.82
N ALA A 187 21.69 -6.44 6.79
CA ALA A 187 22.86 -7.29 6.69
C ALA A 187 23.51 -7.25 5.29
N ALA A 188 22.70 -7.22 4.22
CA ALA A 188 23.19 -7.15 2.84
C ALA A 188 23.18 -5.71 2.29
N PRO A 189 24.20 -5.30 1.51
CA PRO A 189 24.23 -3.97 0.87
C PRO A 189 23.04 -3.69 -0.05
N ALA A 190 22.52 -4.71 -0.75
CA ALA A 190 21.34 -4.58 -1.60
C ALA A 190 20.07 -4.27 -0.80
N ASP A 191 19.89 -4.92 0.36
CA ASP A 191 18.76 -4.68 1.26
C ASP A 191 18.86 -3.30 1.92
N ALA A 192 20.08 -2.87 2.29
CA ALA A 192 20.35 -1.52 2.76
C ALA A 192 20.01 -0.46 1.70
N LEU A 193 20.34 -0.70 0.42
CA LEU A 193 19.99 0.20 -0.68
C LEU A 193 18.47 0.28 -0.89
N ALA A 194 17.79 -0.86 -0.89
CA ALA A 194 16.34 -0.92 -1.03
C ALA A 194 15.62 -0.21 0.13
N ALA A 195 16.04 -0.47 1.37
CA ALA A 195 15.51 0.19 2.56
C ALA A 195 15.74 1.71 2.54
N LEU A 196 16.93 2.17 2.12
CA LEU A 196 17.24 3.60 1.98
C LEU A 196 16.36 4.27 0.93
N ASN A 197 16.21 3.67 -0.25
CA ASN A 197 15.37 4.21 -1.32
C ASN A 197 13.90 4.28 -0.91
N SER A 198 13.39 3.23 -0.27
CA SER A 198 12.01 3.19 0.25
C SER A 198 11.77 4.29 1.30
N SER A 199 12.71 4.43 2.23
CA SER A 199 12.67 5.43 3.30
C SER A 199 12.71 6.87 2.76
N LEU A 200 13.62 7.16 1.83
CA LEU A 200 13.74 8.47 1.19
C LEU A 200 12.47 8.84 0.41
N ALA A 201 11.92 7.90 -0.35
CA ALA A 201 10.72 8.12 -1.15
C ALA A 201 9.50 8.44 -0.27
N LEU A 202 9.33 7.69 0.84
CA LEU A 202 8.27 7.95 1.81
C LEU A 202 8.50 9.27 2.59
N ASN A 203 9.74 9.63 2.98
CA ASN A 203 10.03 10.81 3.80
C ASN A 203 9.37 12.10 3.29
N ASN A 204 9.27 12.25 1.98
CA ASN A 204 8.62 13.36 1.28
C ASN A 204 7.09 13.47 1.49
N ILE A 205 6.42 12.41 1.93
CA ILE A 205 4.96 12.33 2.10
C ILE A 205 4.56 12.73 3.52
N GLN A 206 3.95 13.90 3.72
CA GLN A 206 3.51 14.39 5.03
C GLN A 206 2.04 14.03 5.35
N THR A 207 1.26 13.64 4.34
CA THR A 207 -0.15 13.29 4.50
C THR A 207 -0.47 12.06 3.66
N ILE A 208 -0.88 10.97 4.31
CA ILE A 208 -1.36 9.75 3.64
C ILE A 208 -2.89 9.74 3.74
N VAL A 209 -3.57 9.70 2.58
CA VAL A 209 -5.03 9.58 2.48
C VAL A 209 -5.38 8.22 1.88
N VAL A 210 -6.05 7.36 2.63
CA VAL A 210 -6.51 6.04 2.18
C VAL A 210 -7.99 6.15 1.82
N ILE A 211 -8.35 5.97 0.56
CA ILE A 211 -9.74 5.87 0.11
C ILE A 211 -10.05 4.39 -0.11
N TYR A 212 -11.00 3.87 0.67
CA TYR A 212 -11.26 2.43 0.74
C TYR A 212 -12.65 2.11 0.17
N ALA A 213 -12.71 1.67 -1.09
CA ALA A 213 -13.93 1.31 -1.81
C ALA A 213 -14.42 -0.13 -1.47
N GLU A 214 -15.39 -0.63 -2.23
CA GLU A 214 -16.18 -1.86 -2.03
C GLU A 214 -16.62 -2.41 -3.41
N ASN A 215 -16.86 -3.70 -3.65
CA ASN A 215 -16.00 -4.84 -3.34
C ASN A 215 -15.69 -5.37 -4.75
N ARG A 216 -14.46 -5.19 -5.24
CA ARG A 216 -14.12 -5.32 -6.66
C ARG A 216 -12.73 -5.92 -6.83
N GLY A 217 -12.68 -7.14 -7.37
CA GLY A 217 -11.42 -7.79 -7.72
C GLY A 217 -10.66 -7.03 -8.80
N PHE A 218 -9.34 -7.22 -8.89
CA PHE A 218 -8.52 -6.53 -9.89
C PHE A 218 -9.03 -6.84 -11.31
N ASP A 219 -9.17 -8.11 -11.66
CA ASP A 219 -9.69 -8.53 -12.97
C ASP A 219 -11.12 -8.03 -13.27
N ASN A 220 -11.94 -7.74 -12.24
CA ASN A 220 -13.33 -7.27 -12.43
C ASN A 220 -13.41 -5.84 -13.01
N LEU A 221 -12.50 -4.93 -12.63
CA LEU A 221 -12.53 -3.51 -13.06
C LEU A 221 -11.28 -3.04 -13.80
N TYR A 222 -10.11 -3.61 -13.53
CA TYR A 222 -8.81 -3.21 -14.08
C TYR A 222 -8.14 -4.34 -14.89
N GLY A 223 -8.82 -5.48 -15.03
CA GLY A 223 -8.35 -6.62 -15.79
C GLY A 223 -8.06 -6.34 -17.27
N LEU A 224 -8.59 -5.27 -17.85
CA LEU A 224 -8.28 -4.83 -19.22
C LEU A 224 -7.23 -3.70 -19.30
N PHE A 225 -6.66 -3.26 -18.16
CA PHE A 225 -5.76 -2.11 -18.14
C PHE A 225 -4.45 -2.42 -18.90
N PRO A 226 -3.98 -1.54 -19.81
CA PRO A 226 -2.77 -1.79 -20.59
C PRO A 226 -1.51 -1.91 -19.71
N GLY A 227 -0.75 -2.99 -19.89
CA GLY A 227 0.47 -3.24 -19.11
C GLY A 227 0.23 -4.00 -17.81
N ALA A 228 -1.03 -4.16 -17.37
CA ALA A 228 -1.36 -4.95 -16.19
C ALA A 228 -1.32 -6.46 -16.46
N ASN A 229 -0.97 -7.21 -15.43
CA ASN A 229 -1.29 -8.62 -15.29
C ASN A 229 -2.83 -8.77 -15.13
N GLY A 230 -3.56 -8.69 -16.24
CA GLY A 230 -5.03 -8.69 -16.26
C GLY A 230 -5.66 -10.00 -16.73
N VAL A 231 -6.92 -9.94 -17.16
CA VAL A 231 -7.79 -11.10 -17.46
C VAL A 231 -7.11 -12.04 -18.49
N PRO A 232 -6.82 -13.31 -18.15
CA PRO A 232 -6.11 -14.22 -19.04
C PRO A 232 -6.87 -14.48 -20.34
N GLY A 233 -6.17 -14.44 -21.46
CA GLY A 233 -6.73 -14.62 -22.80
C GLY A 233 -7.54 -13.42 -23.33
N VAL A 234 -7.65 -12.33 -22.56
CA VAL A 234 -8.28 -11.07 -23.00
C VAL A 234 -7.29 -9.91 -22.94
N ASN A 235 -6.54 -9.79 -21.83
CA ASN A 235 -5.47 -8.81 -21.69
C ASN A 235 -4.14 -9.36 -22.25
N PRO A 236 -3.48 -8.67 -23.20
CA PRO A 236 -2.25 -9.13 -23.82
C PRO A 236 -1.03 -9.17 -22.88
N THR A 237 -1.09 -8.50 -21.72
CA THR A 237 -0.02 -8.52 -20.70
C THR A 237 -0.32 -9.40 -19.49
N SER A 238 -1.36 -10.25 -19.57
CA SER A 238 -1.59 -11.29 -18.55
C SER A 238 -0.40 -12.26 -18.48
N THR A 239 0.06 -12.57 -17.27
CA THR A 239 1.22 -13.42 -17.01
C THR A 239 0.91 -14.92 -16.98
N SER A 240 -0.36 -15.29 -17.10
CA SER A 240 -0.84 -16.67 -16.98
C SER A 240 -1.88 -17.02 -18.04
N SER A 241 -2.17 -18.31 -18.18
CA SER A 241 -3.29 -18.80 -18.99
C SER A 241 -4.52 -19.04 -18.13
N TYR A 242 -5.71 -18.87 -18.71
CA TYR A 242 -6.96 -19.14 -18.00
C TYR A 242 -7.06 -20.61 -17.56
N VAL A 243 -7.49 -20.82 -16.30
CA VAL A 243 -7.78 -22.15 -15.73
C VAL A 243 -9.30 -22.35 -15.68
N PRO A 244 -9.86 -23.34 -16.43
CA PRO A 244 -11.29 -23.65 -16.40
C PRO A 244 -11.82 -23.90 -14.99
N GLN A 245 -12.97 -23.31 -14.67
CA GLN A 245 -13.60 -23.52 -13.37
C GLN A 245 -14.04 -24.99 -13.20
N LYS A 246 -13.97 -25.48 -11.97
CA LYS A 246 -14.35 -26.81 -11.54
C LYS A 246 -15.60 -26.77 -10.68
N ASP A 247 -16.30 -27.89 -10.65
CA ASP A 247 -17.43 -28.14 -9.75
C ASP A 247 -16.91 -28.51 -8.34
N ILE A 248 -17.84 -28.70 -7.40
CA ILE A 248 -17.57 -29.11 -6.01
C ILE A 248 -16.77 -30.42 -5.99
N ASP A 249 -17.12 -31.39 -6.85
CA ASP A 249 -16.45 -32.69 -6.99
C ASP A 249 -15.06 -32.64 -7.64
N GLY A 250 -14.65 -31.46 -8.15
CA GLY A 250 -13.36 -31.25 -8.81
C GLY A 250 -13.33 -31.57 -10.31
N SER A 251 -14.45 -32.01 -10.90
CA SER A 251 -14.60 -32.10 -12.36
C SER A 251 -14.61 -30.71 -13.01
N THR A 252 -14.15 -30.59 -14.26
CA THR A 252 -14.22 -29.32 -15.00
C THR A 252 -15.65 -29.03 -15.42
N LEU A 253 -16.16 -27.83 -15.10
CA LEU A 253 -17.50 -27.42 -15.49
C LEU A 253 -17.63 -27.32 -17.03
N PRO A 254 -18.66 -27.93 -17.66
CA PRO A 254 -18.87 -27.83 -19.10
C PRO A 254 -19.35 -26.43 -19.53
N VAL A 255 -20.09 -25.76 -18.63
CA VAL A 255 -20.59 -24.39 -18.73
C VAL A 255 -20.57 -23.78 -17.32
N LEU A 256 -20.56 -22.46 -17.21
CA LEU A 256 -20.76 -21.81 -15.91
C LEU A 256 -22.17 -22.10 -15.39
N PRO A 257 -22.35 -22.30 -14.08
CA PRO A 257 -23.67 -22.36 -13.47
C PRO A 257 -24.44 -21.04 -13.70
N PRO A 258 -25.77 -21.08 -13.86
CA PRO A 258 -26.56 -19.88 -14.05
C PRO A 258 -26.47 -18.99 -12.81
N THR A 259 -26.67 -17.68 -12.98
CA THR A 259 -26.77 -16.77 -11.85
C THR A 259 -28.13 -16.94 -11.17
N TRP A 260 -28.17 -17.70 -10.07
CA TRP A 260 -29.42 -17.97 -9.37
C TRP A 260 -30.12 -16.69 -8.92
N GLY A 261 -31.43 -16.62 -9.17
CA GLY A 261 -32.23 -15.40 -8.94
C GLY A 261 -32.06 -14.28 -9.98
N GLY A 262 -31.08 -14.37 -10.89
CA GLY A 262 -30.77 -13.34 -11.89
C GLY A 262 -29.57 -12.46 -11.53
N MET A 263 -28.99 -11.78 -12.53
CA MET A 263 -27.74 -11.02 -12.41
C MET A 263 -27.91 -9.60 -11.84
N THR A 264 -29.13 -9.07 -11.80
CA THR A 264 -29.44 -7.68 -11.44
C THR A 264 -30.01 -7.58 -10.03
N ALA A 265 -29.65 -6.52 -9.29
CA ALA A 265 -30.22 -6.26 -7.97
C ALA A 265 -31.74 -6.02 -8.03
N ALA A 266 -32.42 -6.28 -6.91
CA ALA A 266 -33.85 -6.03 -6.79
C ALA A 266 -34.17 -4.54 -7.00
N GLY A 267 -35.22 -4.25 -7.78
CA GLY A 267 -35.65 -2.88 -8.07
C GLY A 267 -34.94 -2.17 -9.24
N GLN A 268 -33.97 -2.82 -9.90
CA GLN A 268 -33.39 -2.30 -11.15
C GLN A 268 -34.41 -2.36 -12.30
N SER A 269 -34.38 -1.35 -13.18
CA SER A 269 -35.25 -1.29 -14.38
C SER A 269 -34.80 -2.24 -15.48
N THR A 270 -33.49 -2.45 -15.62
CA THR A 270 -32.91 -3.51 -16.44
C THR A 270 -32.83 -4.76 -15.60
N VAL A 271 -33.42 -5.87 -16.07
CA VAL A 271 -33.45 -7.15 -15.36
C VAL A 271 -32.87 -8.24 -16.24
N ILE A 272 -31.87 -8.95 -15.73
CA ILE A 272 -31.29 -10.15 -16.37
C ILE A 272 -31.63 -11.35 -15.51
N THR A 273 -32.51 -12.21 -16.02
CA THR A 273 -33.03 -13.37 -15.30
C THR A 273 -32.02 -14.54 -15.25
N GLN A 274 -32.21 -15.44 -14.30
CA GLN A 274 -31.43 -16.68 -14.19
C GLN A 274 -31.39 -17.47 -15.52
N ALA A 275 -32.52 -17.54 -16.23
CA ALA A 275 -32.63 -18.26 -17.49
C ALA A 275 -31.78 -17.64 -18.63
N GLN A 276 -31.63 -16.31 -18.65
CA GLN A 276 -30.75 -15.63 -19.62
C GLN A 276 -29.27 -15.93 -19.33
N SER A 277 -28.88 -16.03 -18.05
CA SER A 277 -27.50 -16.32 -17.63
C SER A 277 -27.07 -17.79 -17.75
N ALA A 278 -27.93 -18.69 -18.25
CA ALA A 278 -27.65 -20.11 -18.33
C ALA A 278 -26.74 -20.48 -19.52
N ASN A 279 -25.98 -21.58 -19.38
CA ASN A 279 -25.11 -22.14 -20.41
C ASN A 279 -23.98 -21.21 -20.92
N LEU A 280 -23.53 -20.27 -20.08
CA LEU A 280 -22.36 -19.45 -20.40
C LEU A 280 -21.11 -20.33 -20.55
N PRO A 281 -20.23 -20.10 -21.54
CA PRO A 281 -18.97 -20.82 -21.65
C PRO A 281 -18.14 -20.71 -20.37
N ASN A 282 -17.48 -21.80 -19.94
CA ASN A 282 -16.60 -21.81 -18.78
C ASN A 282 -15.32 -21.01 -19.04
N LYS A 283 -15.42 -19.67 -18.92
CA LYS A 283 -14.36 -18.66 -19.01
C LYS A 283 -14.87 -17.30 -18.51
N PRO A 284 -13.98 -16.32 -18.23
CA PRO A 284 -14.40 -14.95 -17.95
C PRO A 284 -15.20 -14.33 -19.10
N PHE A 285 -16.13 -13.44 -18.78
CA PHE A 285 -16.93 -12.71 -19.78
C PHE A 285 -17.14 -11.24 -19.39
N GLN A 286 -17.32 -10.39 -20.39
CA GLN A 286 -17.58 -8.98 -20.19
C GLN A 286 -19.05 -8.73 -19.86
N ILE A 287 -19.31 -8.06 -18.74
CA ILE A 287 -20.65 -7.70 -18.24
C ILE A 287 -21.24 -6.54 -19.06
N ASP A 288 -20.42 -5.57 -19.47
CA ASP A 288 -20.82 -4.37 -20.20
C ASP A 288 -20.52 -4.41 -21.72
N ASP A 289 -20.38 -5.60 -22.30
CA ASP A 289 -20.36 -5.75 -23.76
C ASP A 289 -21.76 -5.47 -24.34
N ALA A 290 -21.89 -4.37 -25.08
CA ALA A 290 -23.14 -3.95 -25.70
C ALA A 290 -23.68 -4.91 -26.78
N ASN A 291 -22.87 -5.90 -27.22
CA ASN A 291 -23.28 -6.96 -28.15
C ASN A 291 -23.77 -8.22 -27.42
N SER A 292 -23.62 -8.29 -26.09
CA SER A 292 -24.02 -9.42 -25.26
C SER A 292 -25.52 -9.36 -24.90
N PRO A 293 -26.26 -10.49 -24.92
CA PRO A 293 -27.61 -10.55 -24.37
C PRO A 293 -27.66 -10.38 -22.83
N LEU A 294 -26.49 -10.30 -22.18
CA LEU A 294 -26.32 -10.03 -20.75
C LEU A 294 -25.81 -8.62 -20.46
N TYR A 295 -25.83 -7.71 -21.44
CA TYR A 295 -25.34 -6.34 -21.30
C TYR A 295 -25.92 -5.62 -20.07
N LEU A 296 -25.04 -5.30 -19.13
CA LEU A 296 -25.32 -4.47 -17.96
C LEU A 296 -24.28 -3.35 -17.89
N PRO A 297 -24.63 -2.09 -18.21
CA PRO A 297 -23.69 -0.98 -18.08
C PRO A 297 -23.33 -0.74 -16.60
N GLN A 298 -22.19 -0.09 -16.36
CA GLN A 298 -21.64 0.21 -15.03
C GLN A 298 -22.57 1.03 -14.10
N SER A 299 -23.64 1.62 -14.64
CA SER A 299 -24.70 2.30 -13.89
C SER A 299 -25.81 1.38 -13.37
N VAL A 300 -25.92 0.13 -13.87
CA VAL A 300 -26.88 -0.86 -13.38
C VAL A 300 -26.25 -1.69 -12.27
N ILE A 301 -26.97 -1.83 -11.16
CA ILE A 301 -26.51 -2.53 -9.98
C ILE A 301 -26.72 -4.04 -10.19
N THR A 302 -25.65 -4.83 -10.26
CA THR A 302 -25.71 -6.29 -10.25
C THR A 302 -26.23 -6.81 -8.91
N ARG A 303 -26.72 -8.04 -8.83
CA ARG A 303 -26.95 -8.68 -7.53
C ARG A 303 -25.63 -8.80 -6.74
N ASP A 304 -25.74 -8.93 -5.43
CA ASP A 304 -24.59 -9.23 -4.56
C ASP A 304 -24.16 -10.70 -4.71
N LEU A 305 -22.89 -10.99 -4.45
CA LEU A 305 -22.27 -12.32 -4.53
C LEU A 305 -21.60 -12.65 -3.20
N VAL A 306 -21.59 -13.91 -2.79
CA VAL A 306 -20.90 -14.33 -1.55
C VAL A 306 -19.39 -14.06 -1.61
N HIS A 307 -18.92 -13.31 -0.63
CA HIS A 307 -17.54 -12.85 -0.44
C HIS A 307 -17.04 -13.19 0.97
N ARG A 308 -17.39 -14.37 1.50
CA ARG A 308 -17.14 -14.77 2.90
C ARG A 308 -15.82 -15.51 3.11
N PHE A 309 -15.29 -15.50 4.33
CA PHE A 309 -13.96 -16.01 4.69
C PHE A 309 -13.66 -17.43 4.17
N TYR A 310 -14.56 -18.38 4.43
CA TYR A 310 -14.36 -19.76 4.00
C TYR A 310 -14.72 -19.97 2.52
N ASN A 311 -15.75 -19.31 1.99
CA ASN A 311 -16.04 -19.31 0.55
C ASN A 311 -14.80 -18.85 -0.23
N ASN A 312 -14.19 -17.73 0.14
CA ASN A 312 -13.04 -17.18 -0.58
C ASN A 312 -11.85 -18.14 -0.62
N GLN A 313 -11.52 -18.82 0.49
CA GLN A 313 -10.51 -19.88 0.52
C GLN A 313 -10.87 -21.04 -0.44
N MET A 314 -12.12 -21.48 -0.43
CA MET A 314 -12.56 -22.57 -1.32
C MET A 314 -12.60 -22.16 -2.80
N GLN A 315 -12.89 -20.89 -3.11
CA GLN A 315 -12.85 -20.31 -4.47
C GLN A 315 -11.41 -20.24 -5.00
N ILE A 316 -10.48 -19.81 -4.15
CA ILE A 316 -9.03 -19.72 -4.41
C ILE A 316 -8.41 -21.12 -4.56
N ASN A 317 -8.95 -22.13 -3.87
CA ASN A 317 -8.57 -23.55 -3.96
C ASN A 317 -7.04 -23.76 -3.94
N GLY A 318 -6.37 -23.22 -2.90
CA GLY A 318 -4.92 -23.34 -2.71
C GLY A 318 -4.05 -22.53 -3.70
N GLY A 319 -4.65 -21.61 -4.46
CA GLY A 319 -4.01 -20.78 -5.49
C GLY A 319 -4.30 -21.24 -6.92
N ALA A 320 -5.15 -22.26 -7.12
CA ALA A 320 -5.60 -22.66 -8.45
C ALA A 320 -6.66 -21.69 -9.03
N ASN A 321 -7.34 -20.92 -8.18
CA ASN A 321 -8.39 -19.95 -8.53
C ASN A 321 -9.52 -20.54 -9.42
N ASP A 322 -9.72 -21.85 -9.32
CA ASP A 322 -10.55 -22.63 -10.24
C ASP A 322 -11.93 -22.99 -9.68
N LYS A 323 -12.37 -22.40 -8.56
CA LYS A 323 -13.68 -22.71 -7.95
C LYS A 323 -14.51 -21.47 -7.55
N PHE A 324 -14.23 -20.30 -8.13
CA PHE A 324 -15.05 -19.09 -7.94
C PHE A 324 -16.51 -19.32 -8.29
N ALA A 325 -16.79 -19.91 -9.45
CA ALA A 325 -18.15 -20.21 -9.89
C ALA A 325 -18.86 -21.27 -9.04
N ALA A 326 -18.12 -22.20 -8.42
CA ALA A 326 -18.70 -23.30 -7.64
C ALA A 326 -19.02 -22.94 -6.19
N TYR A 327 -18.21 -22.07 -5.56
CA TYR A 327 -18.47 -21.61 -4.18
C TYR A 327 -19.06 -20.21 -4.11
N SER A 328 -19.54 -19.68 -5.24
CA SER A 328 -20.41 -18.50 -5.32
C SER A 328 -21.89 -18.88 -5.17
N ASP A 329 -22.70 -18.00 -4.59
CA ASP A 329 -24.18 -18.06 -4.57
C ASP A 329 -24.83 -17.29 -5.74
N ALA A 330 -23.99 -16.70 -6.61
CA ALA A 330 -24.34 -16.03 -7.86
C ALA A 330 -23.76 -16.75 -9.09
N GLY A 331 -23.16 -17.93 -8.90
CA GLY A 331 -22.73 -18.83 -9.97
C GLY A 331 -21.82 -18.14 -10.98
N GLY A 332 -22.20 -18.19 -12.26
CA GLY A 332 -21.43 -17.63 -13.37
C GLY A 332 -21.12 -16.13 -13.26
N LEU A 333 -21.94 -15.31 -12.58
CA LEU A 333 -21.68 -13.87 -12.42
C LEU A 333 -20.31 -13.60 -11.76
N SER A 334 -19.81 -14.52 -10.93
CA SER A 334 -18.46 -14.43 -10.35
C SER A 334 -17.36 -14.31 -11.41
N MET A 335 -17.56 -14.83 -12.63
CA MET A 335 -16.58 -14.77 -13.73
C MET A 335 -16.70 -13.50 -14.59
N GLY A 336 -17.57 -12.56 -14.21
CA GLY A 336 -17.81 -11.33 -14.97
C GLY A 336 -16.77 -10.24 -14.70
N TYR A 337 -16.39 -9.49 -15.74
CA TYR A 337 -15.57 -8.28 -15.67
C TYR A 337 -16.18 -7.11 -16.47
N TYR A 338 -15.77 -5.89 -16.20
CA TYR A 338 -16.18 -4.67 -16.91
C TYR A 338 -15.06 -4.10 -17.79
N ASP A 339 -15.41 -3.40 -18.86
CA ASP A 339 -14.49 -2.49 -19.56
C ASP A 339 -14.37 -1.16 -18.81
N GLY A 340 -13.41 -1.11 -17.89
CA GLY A 340 -13.08 0.10 -17.15
C GLY A 340 -12.49 1.24 -17.98
N SER A 341 -12.28 1.10 -19.30
CA SER A 341 -11.60 2.13 -20.12
C SER A 341 -12.24 3.53 -20.11
N LYS A 342 -13.52 3.62 -19.70
CA LYS A 342 -14.33 4.85 -19.57
C LYS A 342 -14.47 5.35 -18.12
N MET A 343 -13.90 4.64 -17.14
CA MET A 343 -13.89 5.04 -15.73
C MET A 343 -12.94 6.23 -15.51
N GLN A 344 -13.34 7.17 -14.66
CA GLN A 344 -12.49 8.31 -14.28
C GLN A 344 -11.27 7.86 -13.46
N LEU A 345 -11.42 6.82 -12.64
CA LEU A 345 -10.30 6.21 -11.92
C LEU A 345 -9.28 5.55 -12.85
N TRP A 346 -9.70 5.02 -14.00
CA TRP A 346 -8.76 4.55 -15.03
C TRP A 346 -7.95 5.70 -15.64
N ASP A 347 -8.56 6.84 -15.90
CA ASP A 347 -7.83 8.02 -16.41
C ASP A 347 -6.86 8.61 -15.37
N ILE A 348 -7.18 8.49 -14.08
CA ILE A 348 -6.26 8.81 -12.99
C ILE A 348 -5.11 7.78 -12.93
N ALA A 349 -5.40 6.48 -13.03
CA ALA A 349 -4.39 5.42 -13.05
C ALA A 349 -3.40 5.57 -14.22
N LYS A 350 -3.86 5.95 -15.43
CA LYS A 350 -3.00 6.28 -16.58
C LYS A 350 -2.04 7.46 -16.33
N GLN A 351 -2.41 8.40 -15.45
CA GLN A 351 -1.60 9.57 -15.11
C GLN A 351 -0.55 9.27 -14.02
N TYR A 352 -0.85 8.35 -13.11
CA TYR A 352 -0.01 8.02 -11.95
C TYR A 352 0.41 6.54 -11.97
N ALA A 353 0.14 5.78 -10.89
CA ALA A 353 0.45 4.37 -10.82
C ALA A 353 -0.78 3.51 -10.49
N LEU A 354 -0.92 2.39 -11.21
CA LEU A 354 -1.80 1.29 -10.87
C LEU A 354 -0.96 0.16 -10.27
N ALA A 355 -1.17 -0.19 -9.01
CA ALA A 355 -0.61 -1.40 -8.43
C ALA A 355 -1.51 -2.59 -8.82
N ASP A 356 -0.94 -3.54 -9.57
CA ASP A 356 -1.66 -4.69 -10.12
C ASP A 356 -1.38 -6.00 -9.38
N ASN A 357 -0.75 -5.92 -8.21
CA ASN A 357 -0.32 -7.08 -7.41
C ASN A 357 -0.61 -6.90 -5.91
N LEU A 358 -1.73 -6.22 -5.60
CA LEU A 358 -2.25 -6.02 -4.24
C LEU A 358 -3.33 -7.07 -3.91
N PHE A 359 -3.13 -7.80 -2.82
CA PHE A 359 -4.08 -8.81 -2.32
C PHE A 359 -4.84 -8.34 -1.09
N ILE A 360 -6.02 -8.89 -0.84
CA ILE A 360 -6.76 -8.57 0.39
C ILE A 360 -6.00 -9.13 1.60
N GLY A 361 -5.81 -8.32 2.64
CA GLY A 361 -4.98 -8.67 3.79
C GLY A 361 -5.46 -9.94 4.53
N ALA A 362 -6.76 -10.21 4.49
CA ALA A 362 -7.36 -11.44 4.95
C ALA A 362 -8.44 -11.92 3.97
N PHE A 363 -8.70 -13.23 3.91
CA PHE A 363 -9.76 -13.83 3.10
C PHE A 363 -11.14 -13.28 3.45
N GLY A 364 -12.03 -13.24 2.47
CA GLY A 364 -13.45 -12.93 2.68
C GLY A 364 -13.75 -11.43 2.78
N GLY A 365 -14.74 -11.12 3.62
CA GLY A 365 -15.60 -9.95 3.41
C GLY A 365 -15.23 -8.69 4.19
N SER A 366 -15.90 -7.59 3.83
CA SER A 366 -15.65 -6.23 4.32
C SER A 366 -15.34 -6.13 5.81
N PHE A 367 -16.11 -6.81 6.66
CA PHE A 367 -15.87 -6.79 8.11
C PHE A 367 -14.42 -7.16 8.46
N LEU A 368 -13.91 -8.32 8.02
CA LEU A 368 -12.57 -8.77 8.44
C LEU A 368 -11.47 -7.93 7.78
N THR A 369 -11.63 -7.57 6.52
CA THR A 369 -10.61 -6.81 5.78
C THR A 369 -10.46 -5.38 6.30
N HIS A 370 -11.51 -4.76 6.82
CA HIS A 370 -11.42 -3.46 7.52
C HIS A 370 -10.70 -3.56 8.87
N GLN A 371 -10.85 -4.66 9.62
CA GLN A 371 -10.10 -4.88 10.87
C GLN A 371 -8.62 -5.11 10.54
N TYR A 372 -8.34 -5.96 9.54
CA TYR A 372 -6.99 -6.26 9.09
C TYR A 372 -6.28 -5.01 8.53
N LEU A 373 -6.99 -4.10 7.87
CA LEU A 373 -6.47 -2.79 7.42
C LEU A 373 -5.89 -1.96 8.57
N ILE A 374 -6.40 -2.05 9.80
CA ILE A 374 -5.97 -1.18 10.92
C ILE A 374 -5.08 -1.86 11.96
N CYS A 375 -5.06 -3.19 12.05
CA CYS A 375 -4.22 -3.92 13.02
C CYS A 375 -3.40 -5.09 12.44
N ALA A 376 -3.60 -5.47 11.17
CA ALA A 376 -3.14 -6.73 10.60
C ALA A 376 -3.51 -7.96 11.45
N CYS A 377 -4.70 -7.92 12.06
CA CYS A 377 -5.18 -8.88 13.04
C CYS A 377 -6.63 -9.30 12.77
N ALA A 378 -7.01 -10.49 13.24
CA ALA A 378 -8.41 -10.94 13.24
C ALA A 378 -9.02 -10.70 14.63
N PRO A 379 -10.23 -10.12 14.74
CA PRO A 379 -10.86 -9.88 16.03
C PRO A 379 -11.19 -11.16 16.79
N THR A 380 -11.09 -11.11 18.11
CA THR A 380 -11.30 -12.25 19.01
C THR A 380 -12.70 -12.26 19.63
N TYR A 381 -13.26 -13.46 19.82
CA TYR A 381 -14.48 -13.72 20.58
C TYR A 381 -14.22 -14.83 21.62
N PRO A 382 -13.90 -14.50 22.88
CA PRO A 382 -13.71 -15.49 23.94
C PRO A 382 -15.01 -16.27 24.25
N ASN A 383 -14.91 -17.58 24.48
CA ASN A 383 -16.00 -18.45 24.97
C ASN A 383 -17.29 -18.45 24.10
N ALA A 384 -17.16 -18.30 22.78
CA ALA A 384 -18.29 -18.16 21.87
C ALA A 384 -19.29 -19.34 21.91
N ASP A 385 -18.79 -20.55 22.13
CA ASP A 385 -19.53 -21.81 22.27
C ASP A 385 -20.53 -21.82 23.45
N THR A 386 -20.19 -21.08 24.51
CA THR A 386 -21.04 -20.90 25.70
C THR A 386 -21.87 -19.62 25.68
N SER A 387 -21.66 -18.72 24.70
CA SER A 387 -22.33 -17.42 24.62
C SER A 387 -23.59 -17.44 23.74
N VAL A 388 -24.24 -16.28 23.60
CA VAL A 388 -25.32 -16.06 22.61
C VAL A 388 -24.85 -16.27 21.17
N ALA A 389 -23.54 -16.21 20.89
CA ALA A 389 -22.94 -16.34 19.57
C ALA A 389 -22.61 -17.80 19.17
N LYS A 390 -22.94 -18.80 20.00
CA LYS A 390 -22.62 -20.22 19.70
C LYS A 390 -23.19 -20.72 18.37
N GLY A 391 -24.34 -20.19 17.95
CA GLY A 391 -24.95 -20.49 16.65
C GLY A 391 -24.22 -19.85 15.46
N SER A 392 -23.31 -18.91 15.71
CA SER A 392 -22.49 -18.22 14.70
C SER A 392 -21.13 -18.88 14.49
N ILE A 393 -20.82 -20.01 15.14
CA ILE A 393 -19.60 -20.78 14.91
C ILE A 393 -19.75 -21.60 13.62
N ALA A 394 -18.89 -21.36 12.64
CA ALA A 394 -18.89 -22.06 11.36
C ALA A 394 -18.61 -23.57 11.54
N LYS A 395 -19.24 -24.38 10.69
CA LYS A 395 -18.97 -25.82 10.57
C LYS A 395 -18.06 -26.04 9.38
N ILE A 396 -16.86 -26.51 9.66
CA ILE A 396 -15.83 -26.80 8.67
C ILE A 396 -15.37 -28.25 8.82
N ASP A 397 -15.01 -28.84 7.69
CA ASP A 397 -14.34 -30.12 7.63
C ASP A 397 -12.82 -29.86 7.50
N VAL A 398 -12.02 -30.66 8.18
CA VAL A 398 -10.55 -30.51 8.26
C VAL A 398 -9.82 -31.82 7.94
N ASP A 399 -8.57 -31.72 7.49
CA ASP A 399 -7.70 -32.87 7.27
C ASP A 399 -7.21 -33.48 8.61
N ALA A 400 -6.45 -34.57 8.53
CA ALA A 400 -5.88 -35.24 9.70
C ALA A 400 -4.88 -34.38 10.51
N ASN A 401 -4.42 -33.25 9.97
CA ASN A 401 -3.53 -32.29 10.61
C ASN A 401 -4.29 -31.06 11.16
N GLY A 402 -5.60 -30.97 10.95
CA GLY A 402 -6.43 -29.82 11.32
C GLY A 402 -6.47 -28.69 10.29
N ASN A 403 -5.94 -28.89 9.07
CA ASN A 403 -6.03 -27.90 7.99
C ASN A 403 -7.45 -27.85 7.42
N PHE A 404 -7.94 -26.65 7.10
CA PHE A 404 -9.25 -26.45 6.46
C PHE A 404 -9.33 -27.18 5.11
N LEU A 405 -10.41 -27.94 4.90
CA LEU A 405 -10.75 -28.55 3.61
C LEU A 405 -11.88 -27.76 2.92
N HIS A 406 -13.02 -27.64 3.60
CA HIS A 406 -14.19 -26.90 3.11
C HIS A 406 -15.17 -26.62 4.26
N LEU A 407 -16.16 -25.75 4.03
CA LEU A 407 -17.35 -25.69 4.87
C LEU A 407 -18.08 -27.05 4.81
N THR A 408 -18.57 -27.53 5.94
CA THR A 408 -19.35 -28.78 6.00
C THR A 408 -20.63 -28.61 5.16
N PRO A 409 -20.90 -29.44 4.13
CA PRO A 409 -22.11 -29.31 3.31
C PRO A 409 -23.39 -29.51 4.13
N SER A 410 -24.49 -28.85 3.73
CA SER A 410 -25.81 -29.13 4.33
C SER A 410 -26.42 -30.41 3.75
N ALA A 411 -27.46 -30.94 4.41
CA ALA A 411 -28.25 -32.05 3.87
C ALA A 411 -29.02 -31.71 2.56
N THR A 412 -29.04 -30.45 2.16
CA THR A 412 -29.64 -29.96 0.90
C THR A 412 -28.58 -29.47 -0.09
N ALA A 413 -27.29 -29.69 0.18
CA ALA A 413 -26.23 -29.31 -0.73
C ALA A 413 -26.35 -30.10 -2.04
N PRO A 414 -26.28 -29.42 -3.22
CA PRO A 414 -26.32 -30.12 -4.48
C PRO A 414 -25.00 -30.86 -4.73
N THR A 415 -25.06 -31.99 -5.44
CA THR A 415 -23.87 -32.76 -5.85
C THR A 415 -23.09 -32.10 -7.00
N THR A 416 -23.69 -31.11 -7.66
CA THR A 416 -23.13 -30.31 -8.75
C THR A 416 -23.73 -28.92 -8.72
N VAL A 417 -22.91 -27.89 -8.93
CA VAL A 417 -23.39 -26.50 -8.99
C VAL A 417 -24.18 -26.19 -10.25
N LEU A 418 -24.32 -27.11 -11.19
CA LEU A 418 -25.27 -26.91 -12.31
C LEU A 418 -26.74 -27.00 -11.85
N ASN A 419 -27.01 -27.66 -10.71
CA ASN A 419 -28.37 -27.92 -10.21
C ASN A 419 -28.82 -26.98 -9.07
N GLY A 420 -27.93 -26.18 -8.49
CA GLY A 420 -28.25 -25.30 -7.37
C GLY A 420 -27.03 -24.63 -6.76
N ALA A 421 -27.26 -23.57 -5.99
CA ALA A 421 -26.20 -22.89 -5.23
C ALA A 421 -25.64 -23.81 -4.13
N PRO A 422 -24.36 -23.67 -3.75
CA PRO A 422 -23.77 -24.40 -2.64
C PRO A 422 -24.52 -24.08 -1.32
N ALA A 423 -24.71 -25.10 -0.48
CA ALA A 423 -25.39 -24.96 0.81
C ALA A 423 -24.57 -25.64 1.92
N TYR A 424 -24.47 -24.98 3.07
CA TYR A 424 -23.57 -25.38 4.16
C TYR A 424 -24.33 -25.63 5.47
N ALA A 425 -23.80 -26.51 6.31
CA ALA A 425 -24.38 -26.85 7.61
C ALA A 425 -24.32 -25.67 8.61
N ASN A 426 -23.27 -24.84 8.53
CA ASN A 426 -23.24 -23.48 9.06
C ASN A 426 -22.04 -22.69 8.48
N ASP A 427 -22.29 -21.66 7.68
CA ASP A 427 -21.28 -20.66 7.33
C ASP A 427 -21.41 -19.45 8.28
N GLY A 428 -20.77 -19.60 9.44
CA GLY A 428 -20.91 -18.72 10.59
C GLY A 428 -20.02 -17.48 10.55
N ALA A 429 -20.27 -16.53 11.45
CA ALA A 429 -19.43 -15.34 11.62
C ALA A 429 -18.13 -15.60 12.39
N LEU A 430 -18.08 -16.70 13.15
CA LEU A 430 -16.97 -17.09 14.00
C LEU A 430 -16.30 -18.36 13.47
N THR A 431 -14.97 -18.44 13.57
CA THR A 431 -14.24 -19.71 13.41
C THR A 431 -14.64 -20.70 14.52
N PRO A 432 -14.38 -22.01 14.35
CA PRO A 432 -14.18 -22.90 15.50
C PRO A 432 -13.10 -22.37 16.45
N ALA A 433 -13.06 -22.90 17.67
CA ALA A 433 -11.97 -22.64 18.60
C ALA A 433 -10.63 -23.15 18.03
N ASP A 434 -9.56 -22.38 18.20
CA ASP A 434 -8.21 -22.87 17.96
C ASP A 434 -7.66 -23.66 19.17
N SER A 435 -6.39 -24.06 19.08
CA SER A 435 -5.70 -24.86 20.12
C SER A 435 -5.60 -24.16 21.48
N THR A 436 -5.91 -22.87 21.58
CA THR A 436 -5.95 -22.12 22.85
C THR A 436 -7.37 -21.96 23.40
N GLY A 437 -8.40 -22.43 22.68
CA GLY A 437 -9.80 -22.20 23.01
C GLY A 437 -10.36 -20.88 22.47
N MET A 438 -9.60 -20.15 21.65
CA MET A 438 -9.99 -18.84 21.14
C MET A 438 -10.75 -18.94 19.82
N PHE A 439 -11.88 -18.24 19.73
CA PHE A 439 -12.67 -18.07 18.51
C PHE A 439 -12.39 -16.69 17.90
N TYR A 440 -12.52 -16.58 16.58
CA TYR A 440 -12.21 -15.36 15.84
C TYR A 440 -13.35 -14.96 14.93
N ALA A 441 -13.64 -13.66 14.86
CA ALA A 441 -14.66 -13.13 13.97
C ALA A 441 -14.09 -12.95 12.56
N VAL A 442 -14.69 -13.66 11.59
CA VAL A 442 -14.19 -13.73 10.21
C VAL A 442 -15.24 -13.35 9.16
N ASN A 443 -16.53 -13.35 9.50
CA ASN A 443 -17.58 -12.69 8.70
C ASN A 443 -18.33 -11.65 9.55
N THR A 444 -19.20 -10.87 8.93
CA THR A 444 -19.81 -9.65 9.50
C THR A 444 -20.40 -9.80 10.90
N MET A 445 -19.73 -9.16 11.86
CA MET A 445 -20.25 -8.83 13.18
C MET A 445 -20.48 -7.31 13.31
N GLN A 446 -21.16 -6.88 14.36
CA GLN A 446 -21.58 -5.50 14.60
C GLN A 446 -20.80 -4.88 15.78
N PRO A 447 -20.52 -3.57 15.74
CA PRO A 447 -19.70 -2.94 16.76
C PRO A 447 -20.41 -2.89 18.12
N PRO A 448 -19.66 -2.99 19.24
CA PRO A 448 -20.19 -2.92 20.59
C PRO A 448 -20.65 -1.51 20.99
N PHE A 449 -20.22 -0.47 20.27
CA PHE A 449 -20.59 0.91 20.53
C PHE A 449 -21.40 1.50 19.39
N GLN A 450 -22.25 2.46 19.73
CA GLN A 450 -23.11 3.13 18.77
C GLN A 450 -22.37 4.20 17.96
N PRO A 451 -22.58 4.32 16.63
CA PRO A 451 -23.59 3.62 15.83
C PRO A 451 -23.22 2.15 15.48
N SER A 452 -24.23 1.28 15.57
CA SER A 452 -24.20 -0.16 15.29
C SER A 452 -25.50 -0.59 14.61
N SER A 453 -25.54 -1.66 13.80
CA SER A 453 -26.84 -2.16 13.30
C SER A 453 -27.69 -2.75 14.43
N ASN A 454 -27.05 -3.17 15.51
CA ASN A 454 -27.72 -3.65 16.70
C ASN A 454 -28.14 -2.46 17.57
N ALA A 455 -29.45 -2.37 17.83
CA ALA A 455 -30.02 -1.38 18.74
C ALA A 455 -29.42 -1.50 20.15
N PRO A 456 -29.44 -0.43 20.97
CA PRO A 456 -29.07 -0.53 22.38
C PRO A 456 -30.02 -1.46 23.12
N ALA A 457 -29.52 -2.12 24.17
CA ALA A 457 -30.37 -2.88 25.07
C ALA A 457 -31.50 -1.99 25.63
N SER A 458 -32.68 -2.55 25.88
CA SER A 458 -33.82 -1.80 26.42
C SER A 458 -33.47 -1.12 27.74
N ALA A 459 -32.72 -1.83 28.60
CA ALA A 459 -32.23 -1.37 29.90
C ALA A 459 -31.02 -0.42 29.86
N ASP A 460 -30.31 -0.27 28.73
CA ASP A 460 -29.23 0.73 28.61
C ASP A 460 -29.86 2.13 28.53
N SER A 461 -29.74 2.92 29.59
CA SER A 461 -30.24 4.30 29.62
C SER A 461 -29.35 5.30 28.87
N SER A 462 -28.09 4.97 28.59
CA SER A 462 -27.18 5.82 27.82
C SER A 462 -27.49 5.80 26.32
N LYS A 463 -27.98 4.66 25.81
CA LYS A 463 -28.17 4.37 24.38
C LYS A 463 -26.87 4.47 23.55
N LEU A 464 -25.71 4.34 24.20
CA LEU A 464 -24.38 4.43 23.59
C LEU A 464 -23.74 3.06 23.28
N PHE A 465 -24.30 1.97 23.81
CA PHE A 465 -23.80 0.61 23.58
C PHE A 465 -24.76 -0.19 22.69
N ALA A 466 -24.25 -1.23 22.02
CA ALA A 466 -25.07 -2.22 21.31
C ALA A 466 -25.56 -3.31 22.26
N ASP A 467 -26.74 -3.88 21.98
CA ASP A 467 -27.28 -5.02 22.73
C ASP A 467 -26.33 -6.23 22.61
N THR A 468 -25.61 -6.54 23.70
CA THR A 468 -24.70 -7.69 23.81
C THR A 468 -25.44 -9.02 23.87
N GLY A 469 -26.76 -9.01 24.03
CA GLY A 469 -27.62 -10.20 23.87
C GLY A 469 -27.80 -10.64 22.41
N LYS A 470 -27.33 -9.86 21.43
CA LYS A 470 -27.33 -10.28 20.01
C LYS A 470 -26.10 -11.11 19.68
N ALA A 471 -26.32 -12.26 19.05
CA ALA A 471 -25.27 -13.19 18.62
C ALA A 471 -24.17 -12.56 17.73
N ASN A 472 -24.52 -11.51 16.98
CA ASN A 472 -23.61 -10.79 16.09
C ASN A 472 -23.01 -9.51 16.69
N THR A 473 -23.26 -9.15 17.96
CA THR A 473 -22.51 -8.06 18.62
C THR A 473 -21.13 -8.59 19.01
N LEU A 474 -20.07 -7.99 18.46
CA LEU A 474 -18.69 -8.35 18.82
C LEU A 474 -18.29 -7.69 20.15
N PRO A 475 -17.64 -8.41 21.09
CA PRO A 475 -17.03 -7.79 22.28
C PRO A 475 -15.99 -6.72 21.91
N PRO A 476 -15.78 -5.69 22.75
CA PRO A 476 -14.72 -4.71 22.53
C PRO A 476 -13.33 -5.36 22.40
N GLN A 477 -12.62 -5.01 21.33
CA GLN A 477 -11.28 -5.49 21.03
C GLN A 477 -10.21 -4.67 21.76
N THR A 478 -9.07 -5.30 22.03
CA THR A 478 -7.97 -4.71 22.81
C THR A 478 -6.60 -4.92 22.17
N GLN A 479 -6.53 -5.49 20.96
CA GLN A 479 -5.26 -5.58 20.23
C GLN A 479 -4.81 -4.18 19.81
N THR A 480 -3.49 -3.95 19.78
CA THR A 480 -2.93 -2.68 19.30
C THR A 480 -3.28 -2.49 17.82
N ASN A 481 -3.80 -1.33 17.46
CA ASN A 481 -4.03 -0.90 16.08
C ASN A 481 -3.11 0.29 15.71
N ILE A 482 -3.11 0.67 14.43
CA ILE A 482 -2.28 1.76 13.92
C ILE A 482 -2.60 3.12 14.55
N GLY A 483 -3.86 3.33 14.96
CA GLY A 483 -4.29 4.53 15.66
C GLY A 483 -3.62 4.69 17.03
N ASP A 484 -3.49 3.59 17.78
CA ASP A 484 -2.75 3.59 19.06
C ASP A 484 -1.29 4.00 18.87
N LEU A 485 -0.63 3.49 17.82
CA LEU A 485 0.77 3.80 17.52
C LEU A 485 0.97 5.24 17.06
N LEU A 486 0.05 5.78 16.25
CA LEU A 486 0.07 7.17 15.80
C LEU A 486 -0.17 8.14 16.97
N SER A 487 -1.23 7.90 17.77
CA SER A 487 -1.52 8.70 18.96
C SER A 487 -0.41 8.61 20.00
N GLY A 488 0.21 7.44 20.20
CA GLY A 488 1.38 7.26 21.07
C GLY A 488 2.63 8.03 20.61
N LYS A 489 2.69 8.45 19.34
CA LYS A 489 3.71 9.35 18.79
C LYS A 489 3.29 10.82 18.68
N ASN A 490 2.08 11.18 19.15
CA ASN A 490 1.46 12.49 18.96
C ASN A 490 1.26 12.87 17.47
N ILE A 491 0.95 11.87 16.64
CA ILE A 491 0.64 12.07 15.21
C ILE A 491 -0.87 11.98 15.06
N ASP A 492 -1.51 13.07 14.63
CA ASP A 492 -2.96 13.08 14.43
C ASP A 492 -3.37 12.15 13.29
N TRP A 493 -4.55 11.56 13.43
CA TRP A 493 -5.13 10.67 12.45
C TRP A 493 -6.66 10.72 12.52
N ALA A 494 -7.36 10.31 11.46
CA ALA A 494 -8.80 10.12 11.54
C ALA A 494 -9.31 9.12 10.52
N TRP A 495 -10.43 8.48 10.87
CA TRP A 495 -11.31 7.80 9.92
C TRP A 495 -12.52 8.67 9.67
N TYR A 496 -12.63 9.19 8.44
CA TYR A 496 -13.81 9.87 7.94
C TYR A 496 -14.73 8.85 7.27
N ALA A 497 -15.97 8.74 7.73
CA ALA A 497 -16.98 7.91 7.07
C ALA A 497 -18.12 8.78 6.53
N GLY A 498 -18.63 8.44 5.35
CA GLY A 498 -19.87 9.03 4.83
C GLY A 498 -21.06 8.70 5.72
N ALA A 499 -21.97 9.66 5.91
CA ALA A 499 -23.17 9.54 6.74
C ALA A 499 -22.92 9.25 8.25
N TRP A 500 -21.71 9.44 8.76
CA TRP A 500 -21.35 9.14 10.17
C TRP A 500 -22.12 10.03 11.15
N LYS A 501 -22.18 11.33 10.88
CA LYS A 501 -22.85 12.32 11.72
C LYS A 501 -24.35 12.07 11.80
N ASP A 502 -24.98 11.88 10.64
CA ASP A 502 -26.42 11.62 10.54
C ASP A 502 -26.78 10.32 11.27
N THR A 503 -25.99 9.26 11.06
CA THR A 503 -26.23 7.97 11.72
C THR A 503 -25.96 8.04 13.23
N THR A 504 -24.96 8.80 13.67
CA THR A 504 -24.67 8.99 15.11
C THR A 504 -25.77 9.80 15.79
N ALA A 505 -26.34 10.81 15.13
CA ALA A 505 -27.50 11.56 15.64
C ALA A 505 -28.76 10.68 15.75
N LEU A 506 -28.97 9.77 14.80
CA LEU A 506 -30.05 8.78 14.84
C LEU A 506 -29.79 7.63 15.82
N ALA A 507 -28.54 7.38 16.22
CA ALA A 507 -28.21 6.24 17.06
C ALA A 507 -28.81 6.32 18.47
N THR A 508 -29.07 7.51 19.00
CA THR A 508 -29.76 7.68 20.29
C THR A 508 -31.29 7.67 20.17
N ALA A 509 -31.84 7.61 18.95
CA ALA A 509 -33.28 7.58 18.69
C ALA A 509 -33.82 6.15 18.52
N SER A 510 -35.07 5.94 18.93
CA SER A 510 -35.71 4.62 19.07
C SER A 510 -36.03 3.86 17.78
N ALA A 511 -35.78 4.45 16.60
CA ALA A 511 -36.19 3.90 15.31
C ALA A 511 -35.00 3.82 14.33
N ARG A 512 -34.51 2.59 14.11
CA ARG A 512 -33.42 2.29 13.14
C ARG A 512 -33.82 1.35 12.00
N ALA A 513 -35.08 0.92 11.97
CA ALA A 513 -35.64 0.22 10.81
C ALA A 513 -35.87 1.23 9.68
N GLY A 514 -34.80 1.64 8.97
CA GLY A 514 -34.91 2.53 7.81
C GLY A 514 -33.63 3.26 7.35
N SER A 515 -32.57 3.37 8.17
CA SER A 515 -31.27 3.95 7.73
C SER A 515 -30.47 3.01 6.83
N PHE A 516 -30.89 1.76 6.74
CA PHE A 516 -30.68 0.89 5.60
C PHE A 516 -32.07 0.64 4.98
N PRO A 517 -32.31 0.87 3.67
CA PRO A 517 -31.33 1.13 2.62
C PRO A 517 -31.18 2.61 2.21
N ASN A 518 -31.94 3.55 2.77
CA ASN A 518 -32.09 4.91 2.22
C ASN A 518 -30.81 5.75 2.33
N PRO A 519 -30.28 6.34 1.24
CA PRO A 519 -29.16 7.27 1.28
C PRO A 519 -29.48 8.57 2.04
N PRO A 520 -28.48 9.21 2.69
CA PRO A 520 -27.10 8.74 2.85
C PRO A 520 -27.01 7.60 3.87
N ASN A 521 -26.38 6.47 3.49
CA ASN A 521 -26.43 5.22 4.24
C ASN A 521 -25.05 4.80 4.78
N PHE A 522 -24.91 4.79 6.11
CA PHE A 522 -23.68 4.38 6.80
C PHE A 522 -23.55 2.85 6.93
N GLN A 523 -22.36 2.32 6.66
CA GLN A 523 -22.04 0.91 6.82
C GLN A 523 -21.39 0.63 8.18
N PHE A 524 -22.20 0.19 9.15
CA PHE A 524 -21.78 0.00 10.55
C PHE A 524 -20.52 -0.84 10.75
N HIS A 525 -20.35 -1.87 9.92
CA HIS A 525 -19.25 -2.82 10.02
C HIS A 525 -17.97 -2.38 9.27
N HIS A 526 -18.04 -1.26 8.55
CA HIS A 526 -16.92 -0.71 7.78
C HIS A 526 -16.21 0.42 8.55
N GLN A 527 -16.53 0.62 9.84
CA GLN A 527 -15.83 1.53 10.74
C GLN A 527 -15.05 0.69 11.78
N PRO A 528 -13.82 0.22 11.44
CA PRO A 528 -13.14 -0.81 12.22
C PRO A 528 -12.70 -0.32 13.60
N PHE A 529 -12.37 0.96 13.76
CA PHE A 529 -12.00 1.53 15.04
C PHE A 529 -13.16 1.51 16.07
N ASN A 530 -14.42 1.50 15.61
CA ASN A 530 -15.60 1.44 16.50
C ASN A 530 -15.76 0.08 17.22
N TYR A 531 -14.83 -0.85 17.02
CA TYR A 531 -14.77 -2.13 17.73
C TYR A 531 -13.78 -2.14 18.91
N PHE A 532 -12.91 -1.14 19.05
CA PHE A 532 -11.80 -1.15 20.02
C PHE A 532 -12.16 -0.43 21.32
N ALA A 533 -11.73 -0.98 22.46
CA ALA A 533 -12.10 -0.51 23.80
C ALA A 533 -11.63 0.93 24.12
N ASN A 534 -10.61 1.44 23.41
CA ASN A 534 -10.16 2.83 23.47
C ASN A 534 -11.14 3.83 22.80
N MET A 535 -12.10 3.34 22.00
CA MET A 535 -13.17 4.14 21.37
C MET A 535 -14.50 4.10 22.15
N ASP A 536 -14.49 3.62 23.40
CA ASP A 536 -15.64 3.61 24.29
C ASP A 536 -16.25 5.03 24.42
N PRO A 537 -17.53 5.24 24.05
CA PRO A 537 -18.14 6.56 23.97
C PRO A 537 -18.40 7.22 25.34
N VAL A 538 -18.24 6.49 26.44
CA VAL A 538 -18.35 7.02 27.82
C VAL A 538 -16.98 7.22 28.43
N LYS A 539 -16.05 6.29 28.24
CA LYS A 539 -14.69 6.37 28.83
C LYS A 539 -13.73 7.26 28.05
N ALA A 540 -13.89 7.36 26.74
CA ALA A 540 -12.99 8.07 25.84
C ALA A 540 -13.70 8.98 24.81
N PRO A 541 -14.75 9.76 25.18
CA PRO A 541 -15.57 10.52 24.24
C PRO A 541 -14.76 11.52 23.40
N ALA A 542 -13.77 12.19 24.00
CA ALA A 542 -12.92 13.16 23.31
C ALA A 542 -12.00 12.49 22.27
N TYR A 543 -11.40 11.35 22.60
CA TYR A 543 -10.55 10.56 21.69
C TYR A 543 -11.39 10.02 20.52
N ARG A 544 -12.56 9.43 20.83
CA ARG A 544 -13.53 8.98 19.84
C ARG A 544 -13.95 10.09 18.87
N ALA A 545 -14.30 11.27 19.39
CA ALA A 545 -14.70 12.42 18.57
C ALA A 545 -13.54 13.03 17.77
N ALA A 546 -12.30 12.94 18.28
CA ALA A 546 -11.12 13.40 17.57
C ALA A 546 -10.74 12.51 16.38
N HIS A 547 -11.06 11.20 16.41
CA HIS A 547 -10.58 10.24 15.40
C HIS A 547 -11.69 9.62 14.54
N LEU A 548 -12.94 9.56 15.00
CA LEU A 548 -14.08 9.06 14.20
C LEU A 548 -14.89 10.25 13.68
N ARG A 549 -14.57 10.68 12.45
CA ARG A 549 -15.04 11.92 11.84
C ARG A 549 -16.04 11.66 10.71
N ASP A 550 -16.74 12.71 10.31
CA ASP A 550 -17.77 12.68 9.27
C ASP A 550 -17.24 13.21 7.93
N PHE A 551 -17.42 12.47 6.84
CA PHE A 551 -16.93 12.91 5.53
C PHE A 551 -17.65 14.17 5.06
N ASP A 552 -18.98 14.13 5.07
CA ASP A 552 -19.86 15.09 4.41
C ASP A 552 -19.73 16.51 5.00
N SER A 553 -19.53 16.60 6.32
CA SER A 553 -19.39 17.88 7.02
C SER A 553 -17.96 18.27 7.44
N GLN A 554 -16.96 17.39 7.35
CA GLN A 554 -15.59 17.70 7.80
C GLN A 554 -14.49 17.39 6.78
N PHE A 555 -14.47 16.21 6.12
CA PHE A 555 -13.33 15.80 5.28
C PHE A 555 -12.98 16.83 4.19
N LEU A 556 -13.98 17.31 3.43
CA LEU A 556 -13.76 18.27 2.34
C LEU A 556 -13.40 19.68 2.86
N ALA A 557 -13.87 20.04 4.05
CA ALA A 557 -13.50 21.28 4.72
C ALA A 557 -12.03 21.23 5.19
N ASP A 558 -11.64 20.12 5.82
CA ASP A 558 -10.26 19.89 6.26
C ASP A 558 -9.30 19.82 5.06
N ALA A 559 -9.68 19.13 3.98
CA ALA A 559 -8.90 19.06 2.74
C ALA A 559 -8.66 20.45 2.13
N SER A 560 -9.71 21.25 1.96
CA SER A 560 -9.60 22.61 1.38
C SER A 560 -8.86 23.59 2.30
N ALA A 561 -8.95 23.43 3.62
CA ALA A 561 -8.23 24.24 4.59
C ALA A 561 -6.76 23.81 4.82
N GLY A 562 -6.31 22.68 4.25
CA GLY A 562 -4.99 22.11 4.51
C GLY A 562 -4.83 21.57 5.94
N LYS A 563 -5.90 20.99 6.50
CA LYS A 563 -6.01 20.51 7.88
C LYS A 563 -6.30 19.01 7.99
N LEU A 564 -6.15 18.23 6.92
CA LEU A 564 -6.27 16.77 7.02
C LEU A 564 -5.19 16.22 7.97
N PRO A 565 -5.54 15.31 8.89
CA PRO A 565 -4.55 14.62 9.71
C PRO A 565 -3.48 13.92 8.87
N PRO A 566 -2.21 13.84 9.34
CA PRO A 566 -1.12 13.14 8.66
C PRO A 566 -1.45 11.72 8.19
N VAL A 567 -2.33 11.00 8.90
CA VAL A 567 -2.93 9.74 8.44
C VAL A 567 -4.45 9.88 8.40
N THR A 568 -5.01 9.85 7.20
CA THR A 568 -6.44 10.02 6.96
C THR A 568 -6.99 8.79 6.26
N PHE A 569 -8.00 8.14 6.83
CA PHE A 569 -8.80 7.13 6.15
C PHE A 569 -10.13 7.73 5.72
N TYR A 570 -10.61 7.35 4.54
CA TYR A 570 -11.92 7.71 4.03
C TYR A 570 -12.68 6.48 3.53
N LYS A 571 -13.90 6.30 4.08
CA LYS A 571 -14.87 5.31 3.62
C LYS A 571 -16.11 5.98 3.01
N PRO A 572 -16.37 5.84 1.69
CA PRO A 572 -17.61 6.30 1.09
C PRO A 572 -18.85 5.66 1.74
N GLN A 573 -19.96 6.41 1.75
CA GLN A 573 -21.27 5.88 2.14
C GLN A 573 -21.74 4.79 1.16
N GLY A 574 -22.71 3.99 1.58
CA GLY A 574 -23.16 2.78 0.88
C GLY A 574 -23.42 2.99 -0.62
N ASN A 575 -24.28 3.92 -1.02
CA ASN A 575 -24.61 4.09 -2.44
C ASN A 575 -23.47 4.66 -3.31
N LEU A 576 -22.31 5.01 -2.73
CA LEU A 576 -21.15 5.61 -3.42
C LEU A 576 -19.86 4.77 -3.25
N ASN A 577 -19.96 3.54 -2.73
CA ASN A 577 -18.78 2.71 -2.42
C ASN A 577 -18.42 1.67 -3.51
N GLN A 578 -19.29 1.44 -4.50
CA GLN A 578 -19.25 0.42 -5.58
C GLN A 578 -19.59 -1.04 -5.21
N HIS A 579 -20.04 -1.35 -3.99
CA HIS A 579 -20.50 -2.69 -3.58
C HIS A 579 -21.62 -3.21 -4.48
N ALA A 580 -21.51 -4.47 -4.93
CA ALA A 580 -22.57 -5.13 -5.69
C ALA A 580 -23.87 -5.23 -4.87
N GLY A 581 -25.04 -5.31 -5.51
CA GLY A 581 -26.33 -5.42 -4.81
C GLY A 581 -26.94 -4.10 -4.32
N TYR A 582 -26.14 -3.06 -4.03
CA TYR A 582 -26.68 -1.76 -3.59
C TYR A 582 -25.97 -0.48 -4.09
N ALA A 583 -24.82 -0.58 -4.78
CA ALA A 583 -24.17 0.56 -5.42
C ALA A 583 -23.78 0.26 -6.88
N SER A 584 -23.80 1.29 -7.73
CA SER A 584 -23.32 1.17 -9.10
C SER A 584 -21.79 1.38 -9.16
N VAL A 585 -21.14 0.85 -10.20
CA VAL A 585 -19.72 1.14 -10.46
C VAL A 585 -19.58 2.61 -10.86
N ALA A 586 -20.47 3.11 -11.72
CA ALA A 586 -20.40 4.47 -12.26
C ALA A 586 -20.48 5.57 -11.18
N ASP A 587 -21.40 5.45 -10.21
CA ASP A 587 -21.59 6.48 -9.18
C ASP A 587 -20.39 6.55 -8.22
N GLY A 588 -19.87 5.39 -7.80
CA GLY A 588 -18.69 5.34 -6.92
C GLY A 588 -17.39 5.73 -7.64
N ASP A 589 -17.25 5.45 -8.95
CA ASP A 589 -16.11 5.89 -9.76
C ASP A 589 -16.06 7.42 -9.84
N ALA A 590 -17.18 8.02 -10.26
CA ALA A 590 -17.32 9.46 -10.35
C ALA A 590 -17.14 10.16 -9.00
N HIS A 591 -17.66 9.57 -7.92
CA HIS A 591 -17.52 10.09 -6.57
C HIS A 591 -16.06 10.09 -6.09
N ILE A 592 -15.36 8.95 -6.19
CA ILE A 592 -13.97 8.83 -5.73
C ILE A 592 -13.05 9.72 -6.58
N ALA A 593 -13.24 9.77 -7.90
CA ALA A 593 -12.52 10.69 -8.78
C ALA A 593 -12.78 12.16 -8.39
N GLY A 594 -14.02 12.52 -8.05
CA GLY A 594 -14.39 13.83 -7.51
C GLY A 594 -13.67 14.17 -6.20
N VAL A 595 -13.53 13.21 -5.28
CA VAL A 595 -12.77 13.37 -4.03
C VAL A 595 -11.29 13.62 -4.30
N ILE A 596 -10.66 12.84 -5.18
CA ILE A 596 -9.26 13.02 -5.60
C ILE A 596 -9.06 14.41 -6.21
N ALA A 597 -10.01 14.87 -7.04
CA ALA A 597 -9.96 16.20 -7.65
C ALA A 597 -10.07 17.35 -6.62
N GLN A 598 -10.63 17.14 -5.43
CA GLN A 598 -10.55 18.11 -4.33
C GLN A 598 -9.24 17.99 -3.54
N LEU A 599 -8.74 16.76 -3.31
CA LEU A 599 -7.44 16.53 -2.66
C LEU A 599 -6.28 17.17 -3.43
N LYS A 600 -6.29 17.11 -4.77
CA LYS A 600 -5.32 17.81 -5.63
C LYS A 600 -5.32 19.34 -5.50
N LYS A 601 -6.38 19.94 -4.93
CA LYS A 601 -6.47 21.39 -4.66
C LYS A 601 -6.06 21.76 -3.23
N SER A 602 -5.82 20.77 -2.37
CA SER A 602 -5.43 21.01 -0.98
C SER A 602 -4.07 21.69 -0.90
N PRO A 603 -3.86 22.64 0.04
CA PRO A 603 -2.52 23.14 0.38
C PRO A 603 -1.52 22.03 0.76
N GLN A 604 -2.01 20.85 1.18
CA GLN A 604 -1.20 19.68 1.52
C GLN A 604 -0.77 18.85 0.30
N TRP A 605 -1.37 19.06 -0.90
CA TRP A 605 -1.16 18.21 -2.09
C TRP A 605 0.33 17.96 -2.42
N LYS A 606 1.16 19.00 -2.31
CA LYS A 606 2.62 18.96 -2.56
C LYS A 606 3.39 17.87 -1.79
N ASN A 607 2.83 17.34 -0.70
CA ASN A 607 3.41 16.28 0.13
C ASN A 607 2.37 15.21 0.46
N MET A 608 1.31 15.06 -0.36
CA MET A 608 0.23 14.10 -0.12
C MET A 608 0.43 12.82 -0.95
N LEU A 609 0.14 11.67 -0.36
CA LEU A 609 -0.06 10.40 -1.05
C LEU A 609 -1.51 9.96 -0.85
N VAL A 610 -2.27 9.86 -1.93
CA VAL A 610 -3.60 9.26 -1.92
C VAL A 610 -3.48 7.82 -2.43
N ILE A 611 -3.97 6.87 -1.63
CA ILE A 611 -4.04 5.45 -1.95
C ILE A 611 -5.52 5.12 -2.10
N VAL A 612 -5.98 4.88 -3.32
CA VAL A 612 -7.31 4.35 -3.60
C VAL A 612 -7.19 2.84 -3.68
N THR A 613 -7.99 2.10 -2.92
CA THR A 613 -8.10 0.64 -3.08
C THR A 613 -9.46 0.15 -2.62
N TYR A 614 -9.67 -1.16 -2.67
CA TYR A 614 -10.91 -1.84 -2.30
C TYR A 614 -10.65 -2.70 -1.08
N ASP A 615 -11.69 -2.89 -0.28
CA ASP A 615 -11.62 -3.74 0.90
C ASP A 615 -11.50 -5.22 0.55
N GLU A 616 -12.26 -5.68 -0.44
CA GLU A 616 -12.20 -7.02 -1.01
C GLU A 616 -12.76 -7.15 -2.44
N ASN A 617 -12.81 -8.37 -2.97
CA ASN A 617 -13.00 -8.68 -4.39
C ASN A 617 -14.47 -8.79 -4.86
N GLY A 618 -15.44 -8.71 -3.96
CA GLY A 618 -16.88 -8.84 -4.20
C GLY A 618 -17.33 -10.24 -4.62
N GLY A 619 -16.56 -11.27 -4.28
CA GLY A 619 -16.79 -12.63 -4.75
C GLY A 619 -16.53 -12.83 -6.25
N PHE A 620 -16.07 -11.79 -6.96
CA PHE A 620 -15.63 -11.89 -8.35
C PHE A 620 -14.28 -12.59 -8.46
N TYR A 621 -14.11 -13.34 -9.54
CA TYR A 621 -12.89 -14.02 -9.94
C TYR A 621 -11.75 -13.04 -10.18
N ASP A 622 -10.56 -13.42 -9.72
CA ASP A 622 -9.30 -12.90 -10.21
C ASP A 622 -8.36 -14.08 -10.46
N HIS A 623 -7.59 -14.02 -11.56
CA HIS A 623 -6.74 -15.13 -11.94
C HIS A 623 -5.47 -15.25 -11.08
N ALA A 624 -4.99 -14.18 -10.46
CA ALA A 624 -3.69 -14.17 -9.81
C ALA A 624 -3.73 -14.94 -8.48
N ALA A 625 -2.89 -15.95 -8.35
CA ALA A 625 -2.79 -16.74 -7.13
C ALA A 625 -2.25 -15.86 -5.99
N PRO A 626 -2.95 -15.77 -4.84
CA PRO A 626 -2.41 -15.05 -3.69
C PRO A 626 -1.16 -15.75 -3.13
N PRO A 627 -0.19 -14.99 -2.60
CA PRO A 627 0.95 -15.58 -1.92
C PRO A 627 0.49 -16.30 -0.65
N LYS A 628 1.19 -17.38 -0.29
CA LYS A 628 0.87 -18.17 0.91
C LYS A 628 1.39 -17.44 2.15
N GLY A 629 0.50 -16.74 2.84
CA GLY A 629 0.81 -16.04 4.09
C GLY A 629 0.47 -16.87 5.33
N ASP A 630 -0.23 -16.23 6.27
CA ASP A 630 -0.72 -16.85 7.51
C ASP A 630 -2.13 -17.42 7.34
N ARG A 631 -2.73 -17.96 8.42
CA ARG A 631 -4.08 -18.55 8.36
C ARG A 631 -5.20 -17.56 7.99
N TRP A 632 -4.92 -16.26 7.97
CA TRP A 632 -5.90 -15.24 7.64
C TRP A 632 -5.88 -14.86 6.16
N GLY A 633 -4.76 -15.04 5.46
CA GLY A 633 -4.60 -14.62 4.07
C GLY A 633 -3.12 -14.46 3.65
N PRO A 634 -2.84 -13.70 2.58
CA PRO A 634 -3.78 -12.92 1.77
C PRO A 634 -4.85 -13.73 1.01
N GLY A 635 -5.95 -13.06 0.65
CA GLY A 635 -7.00 -13.59 -0.23
C GLY A 635 -6.90 -13.01 -1.65
N THR A 636 -8.03 -12.98 -2.38
CA THR A 636 -8.10 -12.52 -3.78
C THR A 636 -7.50 -11.13 -4.02
N ARG A 637 -7.01 -10.90 -5.24
CA ARG A 637 -6.40 -9.64 -5.66
C ARG A 637 -7.42 -8.52 -5.86
N VAL A 638 -7.07 -7.30 -5.45
CA VAL A 638 -7.84 -6.06 -5.59
C VAL A 638 -6.97 -4.97 -6.21
N PRO A 639 -7.55 -3.96 -6.89
CA PRO A 639 -6.76 -2.89 -7.49
C PRO A 639 -6.37 -1.83 -6.46
N ALA A 640 -5.22 -1.20 -6.67
CA ALA A 640 -4.88 0.05 -6.00
C ALA A 640 -4.33 1.10 -6.98
N ILE A 641 -4.76 2.35 -6.79
CA ILE A 641 -4.26 3.50 -7.53
C ILE A 641 -3.53 4.41 -6.54
N LEU A 642 -2.29 4.75 -6.87
CA LEU A 642 -1.45 5.64 -6.07
C LEU A 642 -1.40 6.99 -6.77
N VAL A 643 -1.72 8.05 -6.04
CA VAL A 643 -1.91 9.40 -6.59
C VAL A 643 -1.16 10.41 -5.71
N SER A 644 -0.10 11.01 -6.25
CA SER A 644 0.77 11.96 -5.56
C SER A 644 1.62 12.74 -6.56
N PRO A 645 2.11 13.96 -6.24
CA PRO A 645 3.20 14.57 -6.99
C PRO A 645 4.46 13.70 -7.04
N TYR A 646 4.66 12.79 -6.09
CA TYR A 646 5.83 11.89 -6.05
C TYR A 646 5.60 10.54 -6.75
N VAL A 647 4.39 10.19 -7.18
CA VAL A 647 4.16 8.91 -7.88
C VAL A 647 4.71 8.98 -9.31
N LYS A 648 5.43 7.92 -9.71
CA LYS A 648 5.94 7.73 -11.08
C LYS A 648 4.75 7.68 -12.05
N LYS A 649 4.78 8.53 -13.08
CA LYS A 649 3.68 8.70 -14.04
C LYS A 649 3.57 7.53 -15.02
N GLY A 650 2.35 7.05 -15.25
CA GLY A 650 2.04 5.96 -16.17
C GLY A 650 2.61 4.59 -15.75
N LEU A 651 2.84 4.37 -14.45
CA LEU A 651 3.44 3.14 -13.94
C LEU A 651 2.37 2.06 -13.72
N VAL A 652 2.66 0.83 -14.15
CA VAL A 652 2.03 -0.35 -13.57
C VAL A 652 3.02 -0.94 -12.55
N ASP A 653 2.64 -0.97 -11.28
CA ASP A 653 3.48 -1.45 -10.19
C ASP A 653 3.15 -2.90 -9.84
N HIS A 654 4.04 -3.79 -10.26
CA HIS A 654 3.96 -5.23 -10.03
C HIS A 654 4.49 -5.68 -8.65
N THR A 655 4.89 -4.74 -7.78
CA THR A 655 5.35 -5.05 -6.43
C THR A 655 4.24 -5.74 -5.63
N GLN A 656 4.58 -6.84 -4.95
CA GLN A 656 3.61 -7.60 -4.17
C GLN A 656 3.21 -6.85 -2.90
N TYR A 657 1.91 -6.64 -2.73
CA TYR A 657 1.32 -5.94 -1.60
C TYR A 657 0.16 -6.75 -0.99
N ASP A 658 -0.19 -6.45 0.26
CA ASP A 658 -1.52 -6.78 0.80
C ASP A 658 -2.19 -5.54 1.41
N SER A 659 -3.45 -5.61 1.85
CA SER A 659 -4.12 -4.44 2.48
C SER A 659 -3.32 -3.84 3.66
N ALA A 660 -2.46 -4.64 4.32
CA ALA A 660 -1.59 -4.20 5.40
C ALA A 660 -0.24 -3.62 4.91
N SER A 661 0.04 -3.59 3.60
CA SER A 661 1.05 -2.71 3.01
C SER A 661 0.79 -1.22 3.29
N ILE A 662 -0.48 -0.84 3.47
CA ILE A 662 -0.87 0.51 3.93
C ILE A 662 -0.30 0.78 5.34
N LEU A 663 -0.39 -0.22 6.23
CA LEU A 663 0.19 -0.15 7.57
C LEU A 663 1.72 -0.12 7.54
N ARG A 664 2.37 -0.82 6.60
CA ARG A 664 3.83 -0.72 6.39
C ARG A 664 4.23 0.68 5.93
N ALA A 665 3.52 1.27 4.96
CA ALA A 665 3.76 2.63 4.49
C ALA A 665 3.67 3.67 5.62
N ILE A 666 2.61 3.59 6.45
CA ILE A 666 2.41 4.46 7.62
C ILE A 666 3.51 4.23 8.67
N THR A 667 3.79 2.96 9.00
CA THR A 667 4.81 2.58 10.00
C THR A 667 6.19 3.06 9.60
N HIS A 668 6.63 2.82 8.36
CA HIS A 668 7.91 3.30 7.86
C HIS A 668 7.95 4.82 7.82
N ARG A 669 6.90 5.47 7.29
CA ARG A 669 6.87 6.93 7.16
C ARG A 669 6.98 7.65 8.50
N PHE A 670 6.28 7.19 9.53
CA PHE A 670 6.23 7.83 10.84
C PHE A 670 7.16 7.15 11.86
N SER A 671 8.01 6.22 11.38
CA SER A 671 8.96 5.41 12.14
C SER A 671 8.32 4.73 13.36
N LEU A 672 7.08 4.27 13.22
CA LEU A 672 6.31 3.63 14.29
C LEU A 672 6.92 2.26 14.65
N PRO A 673 6.59 1.70 15.84
CA PRO A 673 6.79 0.28 16.08
C PRO A 673 6.07 -0.56 15.02
N VAL A 674 6.64 -1.73 14.67
CA VAL A 674 5.98 -2.68 13.77
C VAL A 674 4.88 -3.41 14.54
N LEU A 675 3.66 -3.44 14.01
CA LEU A 675 2.55 -4.23 14.58
C LEU A 675 2.85 -5.74 14.50
N ASP A 676 2.48 -6.48 15.55
CA ASP A 676 2.71 -7.93 15.64
C ASP A 676 2.10 -8.72 14.47
N GLY A 677 0.95 -8.26 13.96
CA GLY A 677 0.29 -8.82 12.77
C GLY A 677 1.16 -8.75 11.51
N LEU A 678 1.84 -7.62 11.28
CA LEU A 678 2.78 -7.45 10.16
C LEU A 678 3.97 -8.39 10.31
N SER A 679 4.55 -8.45 11.50
CA SER A 679 5.66 -9.36 11.83
C SER A 679 5.28 -10.83 11.68
N THR A 680 4.03 -11.19 11.95
CA THR A 680 3.49 -12.55 11.79
C THR A 680 3.30 -12.88 10.31
N ARG A 681 2.69 -11.96 9.55
CA ARG A 681 2.51 -12.07 8.09
C ARG A 681 3.85 -12.23 7.37
N ASP A 682 4.85 -11.41 7.68
CA ASP A 682 6.16 -11.46 7.03
C ASP A 682 6.90 -12.78 7.31
N LYS A 683 6.85 -13.28 8.56
CA LYS A 683 7.40 -14.60 8.91
C LYS A 683 6.68 -15.74 8.19
N ALA A 684 5.35 -15.66 8.06
CA ALA A 684 4.56 -16.68 7.38
C ALA A 684 4.83 -16.70 5.87
N LEU A 685 4.96 -15.53 5.23
CA LEU A 685 5.35 -15.43 3.83
C LEU A 685 6.74 -16.04 3.59
N VAL A 686 7.73 -15.70 4.41
CA VAL A 686 9.09 -16.26 4.30
C VAL A 686 9.10 -17.77 4.55
N ALA A 687 8.35 -18.27 5.53
CA ALA A 687 8.23 -19.71 5.80
C ALA A 687 7.62 -20.50 4.64
N ASN A 688 6.77 -19.86 3.83
CA ASN A 688 6.21 -20.41 2.60
C ASN A 688 7.04 -20.13 1.34
N GLY A 689 8.27 -19.61 1.47
CA GLY A 689 9.18 -19.31 0.35
C GLY A 689 8.91 -18.00 -0.38
N GLY A 690 8.01 -17.16 0.14
CA GLY A 690 7.76 -15.79 -0.32
C GLY A 690 8.71 -14.77 0.30
N LYS A 691 8.32 -13.49 0.22
CA LYS A 691 9.02 -12.33 0.81
C LYS A 691 8.03 -11.47 1.58
N PRO A 692 8.49 -10.60 2.50
CA PRO A 692 7.65 -9.55 3.10
C PRO A 692 6.96 -8.69 2.04
N MET A 693 5.77 -8.20 2.38
CA MET A 693 5.01 -7.31 1.49
C MET A 693 5.67 -5.92 1.38
N GLY A 694 5.51 -5.28 0.22
CA GLY A 694 5.96 -3.91 0.02
C GLY A 694 5.14 -2.88 0.81
N ASP A 695 5.49 -1.60 0.66
CA ASP A 695 4.93 -0.44 1.39
C ASP A 695 4.56 0.74 0.48
N PHE A 696 4.26 0.45 -0.80
CA PHE A 696 4.00 1.40 -1.90
C PHE A 696 5.15 2.37 -2.27
N SER A 697 6.30 2.32 -1.58
CA SER A 697 7.44 3.18 -1.91
C SER A 697 8.06 2.89 -3.28
N ALA A 698 7.88 1.66 -3.82
CA ALA A 698 8.35 1.29 -5.15
C ALA A 698 7.73 2.14 -6.27
N ALA A 699 6.49 2.61 -6.11
CA ALA A 699 5.82 3.51 -7.05
C ALA A 699 6.23 4.99 -6.90
N LEU A 700 6.93 5.35 -5.82
CA LEU A 700 7.34 6.72 -5.54
C LEU A 700 8.71 7.04 -6.17
N ALA A 701 8.87 8.29 -6.57
CA ALA A 701 10.13 8.92 -6.94
C ALA A 701 10.66 9.75 -5.76
N LEU A 702 11.96 10.03 -5.76
CA LEU A 702 12.62 10.82 -4.70
C LEU A 702 12.42 12.34 -4.83
N VAL A 703 11.93 12.78 -5.99
CA VAL A 703 11.64 14.18 -6.33
C VAL A 703 10.28 14.27 -7.03
N PRO A 704 9.57 15.42 -6.97
CA PRO A 704 8.29 15.59 -7.64
C PRO A 704 8.32 15.30 -9.14
N GLN A 705 7.21 14.78 -9.64
CA GLN A 705 6.91 14.45 -11.04
C GLN A 705 5.86 15.37 -11.65
N GLU A 706 5.09 16.10 -10.83
CA GLU A 706 4.16 17.19 -11.20
C GLU A 706 4.78 18.57 -10.96
#